data_AF-A0A354EGJ6-F1
#
_entry.id   AF-A0A354EGJ6-F1
#
_cell.length_a   1.000
_cell.length_b   1.000
_cell.length_c   1.000
_cell.angle_alpha   90.00
_cell.angle_beta   90.00
_cell.angle_gamma   90.00
#
_symmetry.space_group_name_H-M   'P 1'
#
loop_
_entity.id
_entity.type
_entity.pdbx_description
1 polymer ?
#
loop_
_entity_poly.entity_id
_entity_poly.type
_entity_poly.pdbx_seq_one_letter_code
_entity_poly.pdbx_strand_id
1 'polypeptide(L)'
;MTRANILICIAIAVISISFWALLNQPEDEPAWPSRIQGFSFQPMRAGNDPAKHILPTEAEVDDDLKLLADKTNAVRTYSVEGVLARIPALSRKYGLNVTLGVWLDKDLEKNELEMETAIRVARENYRNVIRVIVGNESIYRNDLTVKELCEYLDRMQAALTVPVSTAEPWHVWYKNPELAQHVDFIAVHMLPYWEGIHLDRAVDYVVDHVTLLQNTFPDKPVVIGEVGWPSNGRTRRSAVASTTNEATFLRRFLARAEELDYIYYVMEAFDQPWKRSSEGAVGAYWGVYDLNRNPKFPFTSPIVDIPEWRVLAVISLVIAIITFALLLIDSRTLRTRGRSFLATIAFAAATAAVWIVYNYSQQYLTVTTVVVGFLMLFGIIGVVIVLLAEAHEWAEALWAAFWRRPFTPVEVTDEALPMVSVHVPAYNEPPEMMIDTLDALARLEYPHYEVIVIDNNTKDPAVWKPVAGHCAKLGPRFRFFHEDQLTGFKAGALNYALARTAPEAEVVAVIDSDYVVTSNWLRDLVPQFTRPSLAIVQAPQDYHDDRDNLFKAMCYAEYRGFFYIGMITRNERNAIIQHGTMTMVRKSALEEVGGWAEWCITEDAELGLKIFEKGYEAIYIAKSYGRGVMPDTFIDFKKQRFRWAYGAVQIMRHHARSLLSRRESKLTSGQRYHFLAGWLPWMADGINLLFTFAALAWSIGMILYPLKVDPPLVILSAMPLALFIFKMAKMFYLYRSRVNATVTQTIASAVAGLSLSHTIAKAILFGFVTKSIPFFRTPKIVRGRAVWHALQSAREEALIMLALLAAAYAVVLRQGSETPDVLVWVMVLLVQSIPYQAAVIMSIISAFAQLPSRLITTITAKPSATSPGGKVDQQSEGSGEALNP
;
A
#
# COMPACT_ATOMS: atom_id res chain seq x y z
N MET A 1 7.80 -26.71 -16.50
CA MET A 1 7.77 -26.78 -15.01
C MET A 1 8.30 -28.13 -14.56
N THR A 2 9.07 -28.21 -13.46
CA THR A 2 9.50 -29.51 -12.91
C THR A 2 8.33 -30.22 -12.21
N ARG A 3 8.40 -31.55 -12.01
CA ARG A 3 7.36 -32.31 -11.26
C ARG A 3 7.07 -31.70 -9.88
N ALA A 4 8.13 -31.24 -9.19
CA ALA A 4 8.00 -30.55 -7.90
C ALA A 4 7.19 -29.24 -8.00
N ASN A 5 7.36 -28.45 -9.07
CA ASN A 5 6.61 -27.20 -9.24
C ASN A 5 5.13 -27.48 -9.48
N ILE A 6 4.81 -28.55 -10.23
CA ILE A 6 3.41 -28.96 -10.47
C ILE A 6 2.76 -29.38 -9.15
N LEU A 7 3.45 -30.19 -8.33
CA LEU A 7 2.95 -30.59 -7.01
C LEU A 7 2.74 -29.41 -6.07
N ILE A 8 3.66 -28.43 -6.07
CA ILE A 8 3.51 -27.18 -5.29
C ILE A 8 2.26 -26.41 -5.77
N CYS A 9 2.10 -26.24 -7.08
CA CYS A 9 0.94 -25.56 -7.65
C CYS A 9 -0.36 -26.26 -7.24
N ILE A 10 -0.42 -27.59 -7.36
CA ILE A 10 -1.61 -28.38 -7.00
C ILE A 10 -1.91 -28.20 -5.50
N ALA A 11 -0.91 -28.36 -4.64
CA ALA A 11 -1.11 -28.25 -3.19
C ALA A 11 -1.63 -26.86 -2.78
N ILE A 12 -1.04 -25.79 -3.32
CA ILE A 12 -1.44 -24.41 -2.99
C ILE A 12 -2.77 -24.06 -3.67
N ALA A 13 -3.06 -24.60 -4.85
CA ALA A 13 -4.37 -24.47 -5.49
C ALA A 13 -5.48 -25.12 -4.65
N VAL A 14 -5.25 -26.32 -4.11
CA VAL A 14 -6.19 -26.97 -3.20
C VAL A 14 -6.43 -26.10 -1.98
N ILE A 15 -5.37 -25.59 -1.34
CA ILE A 15 -5.51 -24.68 -0.17
C ILE A 15 -6.31 -23.42 -0.54
N SER A 16 -6.01 -22.80 -1.68
CA SER A 16 -6.69 -21.58 -2.13
C SER A 16 -8.17 -21.83 -2.45
N ILE A 17 -8.50 -22.93 -3.14
CA ILE A 17 -9.89 -23.32 -3.43
C ILE A 17 -10.63 -23.67 -2.14
N SER A 18 -9.99 -24.41 -1.23
CA SER A 18 -10.56 -24.73 0.08
C SER A 18 -10.82 -23.47 0.91
N PHE A 19 -9.96 -22.46 0.82
CA PHE A 19 -10.19 -21.16 1.46
C PHE A 19 -11.41 -20.44 0.88
N TRP A 20 -11.55 -20.39 -0.45
CA TRP A 20 -12.76 -19.86 -1.09
C TRP A 20 -14.02 -20.63 -0.68
N ALA A 21 -13.94 -21.96 -0.61
CA ALA A 21 -15.07 -22.80 -0.21
C ALA A 21 -15.46 -22.60 1.27
N LEU A 22 -14.47 -22.45 2.16
CA LEU A 22 -14.69 -22.22 3.59
C LEU A 22 -15.44 -20.90 3.82
N LEU A 23 -15.09 -19.85 3.08
CA LEU A 23 -15.72 -18.53 3.20
C LEU A 23 -17.11 -18.45 2.57
N ASN A 24 -17.49 -19.42 1.74
CA ASN A 24 -18.74 -19.41 0.97
C ASN A 24 -19.57 -20.66 1.26
N GLN A 25 -19.58 -21.09 2.53
CA GLN A 25 -20.46 -22.16 2.96
C GLN A 25 -21.92 -21.70 2.86
N PRO A 26 -22.82 -22.52 2.31
CA PRO A 26 -24.23 -22.17 2.23
C PRO A 26 -24.86 -22.14 3.63
N GLU A 27 -25.60 -21.07 3.93
CA GLU A 27 -26.43 -20.96 5.12
C GLU A 27 -27.89 -21.24 4.78
N ASP A 28 -28.50 -22.13 5.55
CA ASP A 28 -29.91 -22.49 5.42
C ASP A 28 -30.76 -21.54 6.28
N GLU A 29 -31.54 -20.69 5.61
CA GLU A 29 -32.47 -19.76 6.25
C GLU A 29 -33.93 -20.13 5.94
N PRO A 30 -34.92 -19.68 6.73
CA PRO A 30 -36.34 -19.89 6.42
C PRO A 30 -36.69 -19.47 5.00
N ALA A 31 -37.52 -20.23 4.28
CA ALA A 31 -37.86 -19.87 2.90
C ALA A 31 -38.64 -18.54 2.84
N TRP A 32 -38.37 -17.72 1.82
CA TRP A 32 -39.18 -16.53 1.55
C TRP A 32 -40.63 -16.96 1.23
N PRO A 33 -41.65 -16.39 1.90
CA PRO A 33 -43.06 -16.73 1.65
C PRO A 33 -43.47 -16.44 0.20
N SER A 34 -44.38 -17.24 -0.36
CA SER A 34 -44.89 -17.01 -1.72
C SER A 34 -45.50 -15.62 -1.89
N ARG A 35 -46.11 -15.08 -0.83
CA ARG A 35 -46.67 -13.74 -0.77
C ARG A 35 -46.41 -13.11 0.60
N ILE A 36 -45.95 -11.86 0.62
CA ILE A 36 -45.74 -11.09 1.87
C ILE A 36 -46.84 -10.05 2.08
N GLN A 37 -46.91 -9.47 3.29
CA GLN A 37 -47.90 -8.43 3.62
C GLN A 37 -47.79 -7.20 2.71
N GLY A 38 -46.59 -6.61 2.61
CA GLY A 38 -46.40 -5.40 1.84
C GLY A 38 -44.96 -5.06 1.49
N PHE A 39 -44.79 -4.28 0.43
CA PHE A 39 -43.54 -3.56 0.14
C PHE A 39 -43.75 -2.06 0.28
N SER A 40 -42.76 -1.35 0.82
CA SER A 40 -42.58 0.07 0.53
C SER A 40 -42.21 0.21 -0.94
N PHE A 41 -42.94 1.04 -1.66
CA PHE A 41 -42.95 1.08 -3.11
C PHE A 41 -42.62 2.48 -3.62
N GLN A 42 -41.40 2.60 -4.14
CA GLN A 42 -40.91 3.79 -4.82
C GLN A 42 -40.40 3.38 -6.22
N PRO A 43 -41.18 3.60 -7.29
CA PRO A 43 -40.94 3.00 -8.62
C PRO A 43 -39.86 3.70 -9.45
N MET A 44 -38.83 4.27 -8.81
CA MET A 44 -37.81 5.04 -9.54
C MET A 44 -36.94 4.12 -10.40
N ARG A 45 -36.57 4.62 -11.57
CA ARG A 45 -35.67 3.97 -12.53
C ARG A 45 -34.31 4.69 -12.54
N ALA A 46 -33.35 4.10 -13.25
CA ALA A 46 -32.06 4.73 -13.48
C ALA A 46 -32.25 6.14 -14.09
N GLY A 47 -31.70 7.16 -13.42
CA GLY A 47 -31.82 8.56 -13.85
C GLY A 47 -33.03 9.32 -13.29
N ASN A 48 -33.97 8.65 -12.60
CA ASN A 48 -34.99 9.32 -11.83
C ASN A 48 -34.42 9.86 -10.50
N ASP A 49 -34.98 10.99 -10.06
CA ASP A 49 -34.58 11.68 -8.84
C ASP A 49 -35.77 12.54 -8.37
N PRO A 50 -36.54 12.10 -7.36
CA PRO A 50 -37.66 12.86 -6.81
C PRO A 50 -37.26 14.24 -6.31
N ALA A 51 -36.05 14.41 -5.77
CA ALA A 51 -35.57 15.71 -5.31
C ALA A 51 -35.35 16.71 -6.46
N LYS A 52 -35.31 16.24 -7.71
CA LYS A 52 -35.26 17.05 -8.93
C LYS A 52 -36.57 17.01 -9.72
N HIS A 53 -37.64 16.46 -9.16
CA HIS A 53 -38.93 16.23 -9.84
C HIS A 53 -38.83 15.37 -11.11
N ILE A 54 -37.82 14.49 -11.19
CA ILE A 54 -37.65 13.55 -12.30
C ILE A 54 -38.27 12.22 -11.88
N LEU A 55 -39.55 12.04 -12.21
CA LEU A 55 -40.35 10.86 -11.87
C LEU A 55 -40.38 9.83 -13.01
N PRO A 56 -40.68 8.55 -12.72
CA PRO A 56 -40.91 7.52 -13.75
C PRO A 56 -42.19 7.81 -14.56
N THR A 57 -42.34 7.10 -15.68
CA THR A 57 -43.56 7.13 -16.49
C THR A 57 -44.65 6.22 -15.91
N GLU A 58 -45.93 6.47 -16.25
CA GLU A 58 -47.05 5.64 -15.78
C GLU A 58 -46.90 4.17 -16.20
N ALA A 59 -46.35 3.92 -17.41
CA ALA A 59 -46.10 2.57 -17.91
C ALA A 59 -45.02 1.84 -17.08
N GLU A 60 -43.95 2.53 -16.70
CA GLU A 60 -42.90 1.95 -15.84
C GLU A 60 -43.43 1.60 -14.45
N VAL A 61 -44.33 2.43 -13.90
CA VAL A 61 -45.01 2.16 -12.63
C VAL A 61 -45.94 0.94 -12.74
N ASP A 62 -46.70 0.83 -13.85
CA ASP A 62 -47.59 -0.32 -14.11
C ASP A 62 -46.79 -1.63 -14.23
N ASP A 63 -45.65 -1.61 -14.93
CA ASP A 63 -44.73 -2.75 -15.06
C ASP A 63 -44.17 -3.20 -13.71
N ASP A 64 -43.74 -2.24 -12.87
CA ASP A 64 -43.21 -2.54 -11.53
C ASP A 64 -44.31 -3.10 -10.60
N LEU A 65 -45.56 -2.61 -10.70
CA LEU A 65 -46.71 -3.17 -9.95
C LEU A 65 -47.08 -4.58 -10.43
N LYS A 66 -47.01 -4.82 -11.75
CA LYS A 66 -47.23 -6.14 -12.34
C LYS A 66 -46.23 -7.17 -11.83
N LEU A 67 -44.97 -6.77 -11.66
CA LEU A 67 -43.92 -7.62 -11.10
C LEU A 67 -44.21 -8.01 -9.64
N LEU A 68 -44.80 -7.11 -8.86
CA LEU A 68 -45.10 -7.35 -7.44
C LEU A 68 -46.45 -8.04 -7.19
N ALA A 69 -47.32 -8.10 -8.20
CA ALA A 69 -48.71 -8.56 -8.09
C ALA A 69 -48.89 -9.91 -7.38
N ASP A 70 -48.05 -10.89 -7.73
CA ASP A 70 -48.09 -12.24 -7.17
C ASP A 70 -47.16 -12.42 -5.95
N LYS A 71 -46.41 -11.38 -5.57
CA LYS A 71 -45.40 -11.42 -4.49
C LYS A 71 -45.85 -10.73 -3.22
N THR A 72 -46.83 -9.83 -3.29
CA THR A 72 -47.31 -9.09 -2.13
C THR A 72 -48.83 -8.88 -2.15
N ASN A 73 -49.42 -8.66 -0.98
CA ASN A 73 -50.82 -8.30 -0.82
C ASN A 73 -51.05 -6.78 -0.96
N ALA A 74 -50.04 -5.97 -0.65
CA ALA A 74 -50.17 -4.51 -0.65
C ALA A 74 -48.86 -3.79 -1.01
N VAL A 75 -48.98 -2.54 -1.43
CA VAL A 75 -47.85 -1.61 -1.56
C VAL A 75 -48.08 -0.37 -0.70
N ARG A 76 -47.01 0.18 -0.13
CA ARG A 76 -47.02 1.45 0.60
C ARG A 76 -46.32 2.51 -0.24
N THR A 77 -46.97 3.64 -0.50
CA THR A 77 -46.34 4.79 -1.16
C THR A 77 -45.89 5.83 -0.13
N TYR A 78 -45.07 6.79 -0.57
CA TYR A 78 -44.53 7.86 0.29
C TYR A 78 -45.17 9.23 0.05
N SER A 79 -45.61 9.49 -1.18
CA SER A 79 -46.10 10.78 -1.66
C SER A 79 -47.16 10.52 -2.73
N VAL A 80 -48.01 11.52 -2.98
CA VAL A 80 -48.95 11.54 -4.11
C VAL A 80 -48.52 12.51 -5.22
N GLU A 81 -47.24 12.85 -5.30
CA GLU A 81 -46.70 13.75 -6.33
C GLU A 81 -46.77 13.13 -7.74
N GLY A 82 -47.31 13.90 -8.69
CA GLY A 82 -47.29 13.57 -10.11
C GLY A 82 -47.87 12.18 -10.43
N VAL A 83 -47.05 11.33 -11.03
CA VAL A 83 -47.47 9.95 -11.41
C VAL A 83 -47.75 9.07 -10.19
N LEU A 84 -47.21 9.38 -9.01
CA LEU A 84 -47.38 8.54 -7.82
C LEU A 84 -48.84 8.52 -7.33
N ALA A 85 -49.60 9.60 -7.55
CA ALA A 85 -51.04 9.62 -7.32
C ALA A 85 -51.84 8.58 -8.14
N ARG A 86 -51.26 8.06 -9.23
CA ARG A 86 -51.90 7.05 -10.09
C ARG A 86 -51.71 5.63 -9.55
N ILE A 87 -50.79 5.39 -8.61
CA ILE A 87 -50.47 4.05 -8.09
C ILE A 87 -51.72 3.32 -7.58
N PRO A 88 -52.61 3.90 -6.75
CA PRO A 88 -53.84 3.22 -6.32
C PRO A 88 -54.73 2.75 -7.47
N ALA A 89 -54.83 3.56 -8.54
CA ALA A 89 -55.64 3.21 -9.70
C ALA A 89 -55.01 2.07 -10.52
N LEU A 90 -53.70 2.06 -10.69
CA LEU A 90 -52.95 1.02 -11.40
C LEU A 90 -52.95 -0.30 -10.61
N SER A 91 -52.73 -0.24 -9.29
CA SER A 91 -52.70 -1.39 -8.38
C SER A 91 -53.98 -2.23 -8.42
N ARG A 92 -55.14 -1.62 -8.72
CA ARG A 92 -56.41 -2.36 -8.89
C ARG A 92 -56.37 -3.42 -9.98
N LYS A 93 -55.65 -3.16 -11.08
CA LYS A 93 -55.54 -4.12 -12.20
C LYS A 93 -54.97 -5.47 -11.74
N TYR A 94 -54.17 -5.43 -10.67
CA TYR A 94 -53.42 -6.56 -10.13
C TYR A 94 -53.95 -7.05 -8.77
N GLY A 95 -55.06 -6.48 -8.29
CA GLY A 95 -55.64 -6.83 -6.99
C GLY A 95 -54.74 -6.46 -5.80
N LEU A 96 -53.90 -5.44 -5.96
CA LEU A 96 -53.02 -4.95 -4.90
C LEU A 96 -53.72 -3.86 -4.07
N ASN A 97 -53.65 -4.03 -2.75
CA ASN A 97 -54.04 -2.97 -1.81
C ASN A 97 -52.96 -1.90 -1.73
N VAL A 98 -53.33 -0.69 -1.34
CA VAL A 98 -52.41 0.44 -1.20
C VAL A 98 -52.57 1.10 0.16
N THR A 99 -51.45 1.27 0.86
CA THR A 99 -51.33 2.22 1.96
C THR A 99 -50.75 3.51 1.37
N LEU A 100 -51.59 4.55 1.32
CA LEU A 100 -51.26 5.79 0.63
C LEU A 100 -50.43 6.69 1.54
N GLY A 101 -49.20 7.01 1.15
CA GLY A 101 -48.36 7.99 1.86
C GLY A 101 -48.59 9.41 1.38
N VAL A 102 -48.52 10.34 2.33
CA VAL A 102 -48.53 11.80 2.10
C VAL A 102 -47.22 12.35 2.63
N TRP A 103 -46.44 12.99 1.77
CA TRP A 103 -45.13 13.51 2.17
C TRP A 103 -45.26 14.93 2.69
N LEU A 104 -44.96 15.12 3.97
CA LEU A 104 -44.95 16.44 4.60
C LEU A 104 -43.51 16.91 4.81
N ASP A 105 -43.25 18.17 4.45
CA ASP A 105 -41.98 18.84 4.67
C ASP A 105 -42.21 20.28 5.20
N LYS A 106 -41.21 21.17 5.10
CA LYS A 106 -41.29 22.55 5.60
C LYS A 106 -42.08 23.49 4.69
N ASP A 107 -42.40 23.06 3.47
CA ASP A 107 -43.18 23.82 2.52
C ASP A 107 -44.67 23.59 2.75
N LEU A 108 -45.30 24.54 3.45
CA LEU A 108 -46.70 24.45 3.84
C LEU A 108 -47.65 24.45 2.62
N GLU A 109 -47.33 25.16 1.53
CA GLU A 109 -48.18 25.17 0.34
C GLU A 109 -48.16 23.81 -0.36
N LYS A 110 -46.97 23.20 -0.44
CA LYS A 110 -46.81 21.84 -0.97
C LYS A 110 -47.51 20.80 -0.09
N ASN A 111 -47.42 20.94 1.24
CA ASN A 111 -48.12 20.06 2.17
C ASN A 111 -49.64 20.08 1.95
N GLU A 112 -50.23 21.26 1.76
CA GLU A 112 -51.66 21.39 1.47
C GLU A 112 -52.03 20.71 0.14
N LEU A 113 -51.21 20.87 -0.90
CA LEU A 113 -51.43 20.21 -2.20
C LEU A 113 -51.36 18.68 -2.10
N GLU A 114 -50.41 18.15 -1.32
CA GLU A 114 -50.28 16.73 -1.00
C GLU A 114 -51.53 16.22 -0.25
N MET A 115 -52.00 16.96 0.76
CA MET A 115 -53.21 16.63 1.53
C MET A 115 -54.46 16.58 0.65
N GLU A 116 -54.73 17.61 -0.15
CA GLU A 116 -55.89 17.67 -1.04
C GLU A 116 -55.87 16.55 -2.09
N THR A 117 -54.69 16.30 -2.67
CA THR A 117 -54.50 15.23 -3.65
C THR A 117 -54.70 13.86 -3.02
N ALA A 118 -54.17 13.63 -1.81
CA ALA A 118 -54.32 12.38 -1.09
C ALA A 118 -55.79 12.10 -0.75
N ILE A 119 -56.55 13.11 -0.31
CA ILE A 119 -57.99 12.97 -0.03
C ILE A 119 -58.75 12.58 -1.30
N ARG A 120 -58.49 13.26 -2.43
CA ARG A 120 -59.11 12.94 -3.72
C ARG A 120 -58.79 11.50 -4.14
N VAL A 121 -57.51 11.13 -4.13
CA VAL A 121 -57.03 9.80 -4.53
C VAL A 121 -57.61 8.71 -3.62
N ALA A 122 -57.61 8.90 -2.29
CA ALA A 122 -58.16 7.92 -1.35
C ALA A 122 -59.66 7.69 -1.59
N ARG A 123 -60.45 8.76 -1.85
CA ARG A 123 -61.88 8.66 -2.14
C ARG A 123 -62.16 7.98 -3.48
N GLU A 124 -61.43 8.33 -4.53
CA GLU A 124 -61.58 7.71 -5.86
C GLU A 124 -61.19 6.22 -5.87
N ASN A 125 -60.31 5.82 -4.95
CA ASN A 125 -59.72 4.48 -4.89
C ASN A 125 -60.08 3.73 -3.60
N TYR A 126 -61.22 4.06 -2.99
CA TYR A 126 -61.68 3.53 -1.68
C TYR A 126 -61.77 1.99 -1.59
N ARG A 127 -61.80 1.28 -2.73
CA ARG A 127 -61.88 -0.19 -2.77
C ARG A 127 -60.55 -0.89 -2.50
N ASN A 128 -59.42 -0.21 -2.74
CA ASN A 128 -58.09 -0.79 -2.57
C ASN A 128 -57.11 0.11 -1.80
N VAL A 129 -57.44 1.38 -1.55
CA VAL A 129 -56.74 2.17 -0.53
C VAL A 129 -57.23 1.73 0.84
N ILE A 130 -56.38 1.05 1.60
CA ILE A 130 -56.75 0.43 2.89
C ILE A 130 -56.31 1.24 4.11
N ARG A 131 -55.31 2.12 3.97
CA ARG A 131 -54.79 3.00 5.01
C ARG A 131 -54.18 4.25 4.38
N VAL A 132 -54.08 5.32 5.16
CA VAL A 132 -53.35 6.55 4.80
C VAL A 132 -52.31 6.86 5.87
N ILE A 133 -51.09 7.19 5.44
CA ILE A 133 -50.00 7.61 6.31
C ILE A 133 -49.65 9.06 5.97
N VAL A 134 -49.94 9.96 6.89
CA VAL A 134 -49.74 11.41 6.77
C VAL A 134 -48.45 11.81 7.45
N GLY A 135 -47.40 11.97 6.66
CA GLY A 135 -46.05 12.20 7.16
C GLY A 135 -45.21 10.91 7.22
N ASN A 136 -43.91 11.08 7.02
CA ASN A 136 -42.94 10.00 7.08
C ASN A 136 -41.68 10.53 7.75
N GLU A 137 -41.51 10.24 9.03
CA GLU A 137 -40.45 10.78 9.88
C GLU A 137 -40.49 12.32 9.99
N SER A 138 -41.67 12.93 9.87
CA SER A 138 -41.82 14.39 9.83
C SER A 138 -41.34 15.05 11.12
N ILE A 139 -41.58 14.40 12.27
CA ILE A 139 -41.08 14.86 13.57
C ILE A 139 -39.60 14.54 13.71
N TYR A 140 -39.17 13.33 13.34
CA TYR A 140 -37.77 12.92 13.43
C TYR A 140 -36.83 13.79 12.57
N ARG A 141 -37.26 14.16 11.35
CA ARG A 141 -36.55 15.07 10.45
C ARG A 141 -36.64 16.53 10.85
N ASN A 142 -37.45 16.85 11.88
CA ASN A 142 -37.72 18.21 12.35
C ASN A 142 -38.26 19.11 11.22
N ASP A 143 -39.18 18.55 10.43
CA ASP A 143 -39.92 19.25 9.39
C ASP A 143 -41.13 19.97 9.98
N LEU A 144 -41.83 19.31 10.91
CA LEU A 144 -43.02 19.82 11.59
C LEU A 144 -42.92 19.63 13.11
N THR A 145 -43.63 20.46 13.86
CA THR A 145 -43.87 20.24 15.28
C THR A 145 -44.97 19.19 15.51
N VAL A 146 -45.00 18.59 16.70
CA VAL A 146 -46.04 17.62 17.09
C VAL A 146 -47.44 18.21 16.89
N LYS A 147 -47.64 19.47 17.29
CA LYS A 147 -48.93 20.15 17.17
C LYS A 147 -49.36 20.31 15.70
N GLU A 148 -48.47 20.79 14.85
CA GLU A 148 -48.75 20.96 13.42
C GLU A 148 -49.10 19.62 12.76
N LEU A 149 -48.37 18.55 13.10
CA LEU A 149 -48.67 17.22 12.59
C LEU A 149 -50.04 16.72 13.05
N CYS A 150 -50.41 16.91 14.33
CA CYS A 150 -51.74 16.58 14.84
C CYS A 150 -52.84 17.30 14.05
N GLU A 151 -52.66 18.57 13.70
CA GLU A 151 -53.64 19.34 12.92
C GLU A 151 -53.85 18.73 11.51
N TYR A 152 -52.79 18.27 10.84
CA TYR A 152 -52.91 17.54 9.57
C TYR A 152 -53.61 16.19 9.74
N LEU A 153 -53.27 15.45 10.80
CA LEU A 153 -53.86 14.14 11.08
C LEU A 153 -55.36 14.23 11.36
N ASP A 154 -55.79 15.15 12.21
CA ASP A 154 -57.20 15.39 12.54
C ASP A 154 -58.01 15.76 11.28
N ARG A 155 -57.44 16.61 10.42
CA ARG A 155 -58.05 16.99 9.15
C ARG A 155 -58.20 15.80 8.20
N MET A 156 -57.19 14.93 8.13
CA MET A 156 -57.25 13.74 7.28
C MET A 156 -58.28 12.73 7.81
N GLN A 157 -58.31 12.49 9.12
CA GLN A 157 -59.30 11.62 9.77
C GLN A 157 -60.73 12.14 9.56
N ALA A 158 -60.94 13.46 9.63
CA ALA A 158 -62.25 14.05 9.36
C ALA A 158 -62.67 13.91 7.87
N ALA A 159 -61.70 13.86 6.95
CA ALA A 159 -61.96 13.82 5.51
C ALA A 159 -62.15 12.40 4.95
N LEU A 160 -61.66 11.36 5.63
CA LEU A 160 -61.58 9.99 5.11
C LEU A 160 -62.21 8.97 6.05
N THR A 161 -62.73 7.88 5.48
CA THR A 161 -63.28 6.75 6.23
C THR A 161 -62.26 5.62 6.42
N VAL A 162 -61.08 5.73 5.81
CA VAL A 162 -59.99 4.75 5.91
C VAL A 162 -59.08 5.11 7.08
N PRO A 163 -58.49 4.13 7.79
CA PRO A 163 -57.61 4.41 8.93
C PRO A 163 -56.43 5.31 8.55
N VAL A 164 -56.15 6.31 9.38
CA VAL A 164 -55.08 7.28 9.22
C VAL A 164 -54.03 7.14 10.31
N SER A 165 -52.76 7.30 9.96
CA SER A 165 -51.65 7.41 10.92
C SER A 165 -50.56 8.34 10.39
N THR A 166 -49.49 8.53 11.14
CA THR A 166 -48.19 9.04 10.68
C THR A 166 -47.14 7.94 10.86
N ALA A 167 -46.10 7.89 10.05
CA ALA A 167 -45.01 6.92 10.25
C ALA A 167 -43.81 7.58 10.91
N GLU A 168 -43.41 7.08 12.08
CA GLU A 168 -42.30 7.61 12.87
C GLU A 168 -41.46 6.48 13.48
N PRO A 169 -40.18 6.71 13.84
CA PRO A 169 -39.38 5.75 14.60
C PRO A 169 -39.98 5.48 15.99
N TRP A 170 -39.74 4.29 16.54
CA TRP A 170 -40.31 3.85 17.83
C TRP A 170 -40.05 4.83 18.98
N HIS A 171 -38.88 5.48 19.01
CA HIS A 171 -38.50 6.39 20.08
C HIS A 171 -39.24 7.74 19.99
N VAL A 172 -39.71 8.13 18.81
CA VAL A 172 -40.55 9.34 18.63
C VAL A 172 -41.93 9.10 19.21
N TRP A 173 -42.52 7.94 18.96
CA TRP A 173 -43.79 7.52 19.57
C TRP A 173 -43.71 7.49 21.09
N TYR A 174 -42.62 6.93 21.63
CA TYR A 174 -42.42 6.87 23.08
C TYR A 174 -42.23 8.25 23.71
N LYS A 175 -41.57 9.18 22.99
CA LYS A 175 -41.31 10.55 23.47
C LYS A 175 -42.54 11.45 23.39
N ASN A 176 -43.43 11.24 22.42
CA ASN A 176 -44.60 12.07 22.16
C ASN A 176 -45.88 11.20 22.14
N PRO A 177 -46.24 10.56 23.26
CA PRO A 177 -47.39 9.64 23.32
C PRO A 177 -48.73 10.31 22.99
N GLU A 178 -48.82 11.64 23.08
CA GLU A 178 -49.98 12.42 22.67
C GLU A 178 -50.35 12.24 21.19
N LEU A 179 -49.39 11.95 20.30
CA LEU A 179 -49.64 11.67 18.88
C LEU A 179 -50.62 10.51 18.69
N ALA A 180 -50.61 9.53 19.61
CA ALA A 180 -51.47 8.35 19.52
C ALA A 180 -52.98 8.68 19.60
N GLN A 181 -53.33 9.86 20.11
CA GLN A 181 -54.72 10.32 20.20
C GLN A 181 -55.28 10.77 18.85
N HIS A 182 -54.42 11.13 17.90
CA HIS A 182 -54.75 11.71 16.60
C HIS A 182 -54.60 10.72 15.43
N VAL A 183 -54.44 9.42 15.73
CA VAL A 183 -54.23 8.37 14.73
C VAL A 183 -55.09 7.16 15.02
N ASP A 184 -55.45 6.39 14.00
CA ASP A 184 -56.23 5.15 14.14
C ASP A 184 -55.34 3.94 14.47
N PHE A 185 -54.07 3.99 14.08
CA PHE A 185 -53.08 2.94 14.32
C PHE A 185 -51.69 3.57 14.50
N ILE A 186 -50.74 2.83 15.04
CA ILE A 186 -49.34 3.27 15.18
C ILE A 186 -48.55 2.75 13.98
N ALA A 187 -48.10 3.63 13.08
CA ALA A 187 -47.17 3.26 12.03
C ALA A 187 -45.72 3.50 12.48
N VAL A 188 -44.90 2.45 12.54
CA VAL A 188 -43.53 2.53 13.07
C VAL A 188 -42.48 2.06 12.07
N HIS A 189 -41.37 2.78 11.97
CA HIS A 189 -40.18 2.33 11.24
C HIS A 189 -39.25 1.53 12.15
N MET A 190 -38.89 0.33 11.69
CA MET A 190 -38.06 -0.64 12.40
C MET A 190 -36.87 -1.03 11.54
N LEU A 191 -35.79 -0.26 11.63
CA LEU A 191 -34.58 -0.42 10.81
C LEU A 191 -33.35 -0.71 11.70
N PRO A 192 -33.14 -1.95 12.17
CA PRO A 192 -32.07 -2.30 13.12
C PRO A 192 -30.66 -1.93 12.64
N TYR A 193 -30.45 -1.89 11.32
CA TYR A 193 -29.20 -1.45 10.71
C TYR A 193 -28.82 -0.03 11.14
N TRP A 194 -29.77 0.91 11.17
CA TRP A 194 -29.52 2.30 11.58
C TRP A 194 -29.22 2.43 13.09
N GLU A 195 -29.66 1.45 13.87
CA GLU A 195 -29.39 1.35 15.31
C GLU A 195 -28.05 0.65 15.60
N GLY A 196 -27.41 0.08 14.57
CA GLY A 196 -26.12 -0.60 14.64
C GLY A 196 -26.19 -1.98 15.29
N ILE A 197 -27.36 -2.63 15.23
CA ILE A 197 -27.63 -3.94 15.83
C ILE A 197 -27.02 -5.04 14.96
N HIS A 198 -26.40 -6.05 15.59
CA HIS A 198 -25.88 -7.22 14.89
C HIS A 198 -27.01 -8.06 14.26
N LEU A 199 -26.75 -8.68 13.11
CA LEU A 199 -27.74 -9.46 12.35
C LEU A 199 -28.52 -10.47 13.21
N ASP A 200 -27.82 -11.24 14.04
CA ASP A 200 -28.44 -12.28 14.88
C ASP A 200 -29.41 -11.76 15.95
N ARG A 201 -29.33 -10.47 16.30
CA ARG A 201 -30.25 -9.81 17.24
C ARG A 201 -31.23 -8.87 16.57
N ALA A 202 -31.11 -8.68 15.26
CA ALA A 202 -31.87 -7.68 14.53
C ALA A 202 -33.37 -7.99 14.53
N VAL A 203 -33.77 -9.25 14.35
CA VAL A 203 -35.20 -9.64 14.39
C VAL A 203 -35.76 -9.52 15.81
N ASP A 204 -35.03 -9.99 16.82
CA ASP A 204 -35.43 -9.84 18.23
C ASP A 204 -35.59 -8.36 18.60
N TYR A 205 -34.70 -7.49 18.13
CA TYR A 205 -34.81 -6.05 18.31
C TYR A 205 -36.13 -5.51 17.75
N VAL A 206 -36.54 -5.93 16.55
CA VAL A 206 -37.84 -5.52 16.00
C VAL A 206 -38.99 -6.01 16.90
N VAL A 207 -38.97 -7.28 17.30
CA VAL A 207 -40.02 -7.88 18.16
C VAL A 207 -40.12 -7.16 19.52
N ASP A 208 -38.98 -6.89 20.16
CA ASP A 208 -38.90 -6.21 21.45
C ASP A 208 -39.54 -4.81 21.37
N HIS A 209 -39.26 -4.05 20.31
CA HIS A 209 -39.77 -2.69 20.15
C HIS A 209 -41.22 -2.64 19.66
N VAL A 210 -41.68 -3.62 18.88
CA VAL A 210 -43.11 -3.77 18.56
C VAL A 210 -43.90 -4.09 19.84
N THR A 211 -43.40 -5.02 20.64
CA THR A 211 -44.01 -5.40 21.93
C THR A 211 -44.07 -4.20 22.88
N LEU A 212 -43.01 -3.39 22.93
CA LEU A 212 -42.99 -2.15 23.71
C LEU A 212 -44.12 -1.20 23.28
N LEU A 213 -44.30 -0.97 21.98
CA LEU A 213 -45.34 -0.08 21.46
C LEU A 213 -46.75 -0.63 21.70
N GLN A 214 -46.95 -1.94 21.53
CA GLN A 214 -48.23 -2.61 21.84
C GLN A 214 -48.60 -2.46 23.32
N ASN A 215 -47.63 -2.59 24.23
CA ASN A 215 -47.85 -2.38 25.67
C ASN A 215 -48.10 -0.91 26.02
N THR A 216 -47.49 0.01 25.27
CA THR A 216 -47.63 1.46 25.50
C THR A 216 -48.97 2.00 24.96
N PHE A 217 -49.44 1.45 23.82
CA PHE A 217 -50.66 1.86 23.13
C PHE A 217 -51.60 0.67 22.88
N PRO A 218 -52.17 0.07 23.94
CA PRO A 218 -52.92 -1.20 23.84
C PRO A 218 -54.18 -1.09 22.97
N ASP A 219 -54.77 0.11 22.85
CA ASP A 219 -55.98 0.35 22.06
C ASP A 219 -55.70 0.65 20.57
N LYS A 220 -54.43 0.67 20.15
CA LYS A 220 -54.03 1.03 18.79
C LYS A 220 -53.29 -0.13 18.13
N PRO A 221 -53.74 -0.61 16.95
CA PRO A 221 -52.97 -1.58 16.18
C PRO A 221 -51.60 -1.03 15.82
N VAL A 222 -50.56 -1.85 15.90
CA VAL A 222 -49.20 -1.48 15.46
C VAL A 222 -48.96 -2.02 14.06
N VAL A 223 -48.53 -1.15 13.15
CA VAL A 223 -48.17 -1.47 11.76
C VAL A 223 -46.72 -1.07 11.55
N ILE A 224 -45.91 -2.01 11.07
CA ILE A 224 -44.51 -1.73 10.74
C ILE A 224 -44.47 -1.07 9.36
N GLY A 225 -44.30 0.24 9.34
CA GLY A 225 -44.26 1.04 8.11
C GLY A 225 -43.02 0.75 7.26
N GLU A 226 -41.88 0.47 7.89
CA GLU A 226 -40.64 0.10 7.20
C GLU A 226 -39.87 -0.92 8.02
N VAL A 227 -39.39 -1.95 7.35
CA VAL A 227 -38.45 -2.91 7.91
C VAL A 227 -37.56 -3.44 6.80
N GLY A 228 -36.25 -3.49 7.03
CA GLY A 228 -35.33 -3.90 5.99
C GLY A 228 -33.90 -3.94 6.47
N TRP A 229 -33.01 -4.29 5.55
CA TRP A 229 -31.57 -4.31 5.76
C TRP A 229 -30.86 -4.04 4.43
N PRO A 230 -29.82 -3.21 4.37
CA PRO A 230 -29.17 -2.85 3.11
C PRO A 230 -28.22 -3.95 2.61
N SER A 231 -28.20 -4.19 1.30
CA SER A 231 -27.38 -5.22 0.67
C SER A 231 -25.93 -4.81 0.39
N ASN A 232 -25.62 -3.53 0.48
CA ASN A 232 -24.30 -2.98 0.20
C ASN A 232 -24.17 -1.59 0.87
N GLY A 233 -22.94 -1.13 1.03
CA GLY A 233 -22.58 0.14 1.64
C GLY A 233 -21.76 -0.05 2.91
N ARG A 234 -21.77 0.96 3.79
CA ARG A 234 -20.92 1.00 4.98
C ARG A 234 -21.39 0.02 6.05
N THR A 235 -20.48 -0.46 6.90
CA THR A 235 -20.84 -1.14 8.15
C THR A 235 -21.15 -0.09 9.22
N ARG A 236 -22.27 -0.24 9.94
CA ARG A 236 -22.64 0.64 11.05
C ARG A 236 -22.59 -0.12 12.36
N ARG A 237 -21.55 0.14 13.17
CA ARG A 237 -21.24 -0.64 14.38
C ARG A 237 -21.18 -2.14 14.05
N SER A 238 -22.09 -2.94 14.61
CA SER A 238 -22.20 -4.38 14.37
C SER A 238 -23.12 -4.73 13.18
N ALA A 239 -23.78 -3.76 12.57
CA ALA A 239 -24.65 -3.96 11.42
C ALA A 239 -23.84 -3.88 10.12
N VAL A 240 -23.58 -5.03 9.51
CA VAL A 240 -22.84 -5.14 8.24
C VAL A 240 -23.83 -5.17 7.08
N ALA A 241 -23.68 -4.24 6.12
CA ALA A 241 -24.45 -4.25 4.87
C ALA A 241 -23.85 -5.27 3.89
N SER A 242 -24.61 -6.30 3.54
CA SER A 242 -24.25 -7.31 2.54
C SER A 242 -25.50 -7.96 1.99
N THR A 243 -25.43 -8.49 0.77
CA THR A 243 -26.57 -9.18 0.13
C THR A 243 -26.99 -10.41 0.93
N THR A 244 -26.03 -11.12 1.53
CA THR A 244 -26.29 -12.21 2.48
C THR A 244 -27.07 -11.73 3.70
N ASN A 245 -26.62 -10.66 4.35
CA ASN A 245 -27.24 -10.18 5.58
C ASN A 245 -28.64 -9.62 5.33
N GLU A 246 -28.84 -8.97 4.18
CA GLU A 246 -30.17 -8.57 3.71
C GLU A 246 -31.09 -9.78 3.56
N ALA A 247 -30.65 -10.80 2.83
CA ALA A 247 -31.42 -12.03 2.62
C ALA A 247 -31.74 -12.74 3.94
N THR A 248 -30.75 -12.90 4.81
CA THR A 248 -30.88 -13.55 6.12
C THR A 248 -31.82 -12.77 7.03
N PHE A 249 -31.64 -11.45 7.15
CA PHE A 249 -32.51 -10.61 7.97
C PHE A 249 -33.96 -10.69 7.51
N LEU A 250 -34.20 -10.47 6.21
CA LEU A 250 -35.55 -10.45 5.67
C LEU A 250 -36.22 -11.82 5.80
N ARG A 251 -35.55 -12.93 5.48
CA ARG A 251 -36.13 -14.27 5.59
C ARG A 251 -36.47 -14.64 7.04
N ARG A 252 -35.59 -14.35 8.00
CA ARG A 252 -35.86 -14.56 9.43
C ARG A 252 -36.99 -13.65 9.92
N PHE A 253 -36.99 -12.38 9.52
CA PHE A 253 -38.05 -11.43 9.90
C PHE A 253 -39.41 -11.87 9.34
N LEU A 254 -39.50 -12.24 8.06
CA LEU A 254 -40.75 -12.66 7.43
C LEU A 254 -41.34 -13.90 8.09
N ALA A 255 -40.51 -14.91 8.40
CA ALA A 255 -40.95 -16.08 9.14
C ALA A 255 -41.49 -15.70 10.52
N ARG A 256 -40.78 -14.82 11.24
CA ARG A 256 -41.19 -14.37 12.57
C ARG A 256 -42.44 -13.49 12.55
N ALA A 257 -42.60 -12.66 11.52
CA ALA A 257 -43.74 -11.79 11.33
C ALA A 257 -45.01 -12.59 11.03
N GLU A 258 -44.91 -13.71 10.31
CA GLU A 258 -46.03 -14.64 10.09
C GLU A 258 -46.46 -15.32 11.40
N GLU A 259 -45.51 -15.77 12.22
CA GLU A 259 -45.80 -16.39 13.53
C GLU A 259 -46.51 -15.44 14.51
N LEU A 260 -46.21 -14.14 14.42
CA LEU A 260 -46.72 -13.10 15.32
C LEU A 260 -47.86 -12.27 14.70
N ASP A 261 -48.31 -12.62 13.50
CA ASP A 261 -49.38 -11.93 12.76
C ASP A 261 -49.13 -10.41 12.60
N TYR A 262 -47.90 -10.04 12.27
CA TYR A 262 -47.53 -8.63 12.08
C TYR A 262 -47.97 -8.09 10.72
N ILE A 263 -48.47 -6.86 10.72
CA ILE A 263 -48.69 -6.08 9.50
C ILE A 263 -47.43 -5.24 9.25
N TYR A 264 -46.77 -5.46 8.11
CA TYR A 264 -45.50 -4.80 7.79
C TYR A 264 -45.36 -4.43 6.31
N TYR A 265 -44.43 -3.51 6.04
CA TYR A 265 -43.94 -3.20 4.71
C TYR A 265 -42.41 -3.31 4.66
N VAL A 266 -41.91 -4.19 3.80
CA VAL A 266 -40.46 -4.33 3.59
C VAL A 266 -39.95 -3.09 2.86
N MET A 267 -38.94 -2.42 3.43
CA MET A 267 -38.23 -1.30 2.83
C MET A 267 -36.98 -1.83 2.11
N GLU A 268 -36.96 -1.85 0.78
CA GLU A 268 -38.05 -1.51 -0.15
C GLU A 268 -38.12 -2.46 -1.35
N ALA A 269 -39.05 -2.24 -2.28
CA ALA A 269 -39.15 -3.11 -3.45
C ALA A 269 -37.89 -3.05 -4.34
N PHE A 270 -37.40 -1.85 -4.68
CA PHE A 270 -36.31 -1.66 -5.64
C PHE A 270 -35.21 -0.79 -5.08
N ASP A 271 -33.96 -1.09 -5.41
CA ASP A 271 -32.80 -0.24 -5.10
C ASP A 271 -32.97 1.20 -5.65
N GLN A 272 -32.56 2.20 -4.86
CA GLN A 272 -32.80 3.63 -5.13
C GLN A 272 -31.50 4.45 -5.17
N PRO A 273 -30.70 4.43 -6.27
CA PRO A 273 -29.40 5.10 -6.33
C PRO A 273 -29.40 6.59 -5.98
N TRP A 274 -30.51 7.29 -6.21
CA TRP A 274 -30.66 8.72 -5.88
C TRP A 274 -30.63 8.99 -4.37
N LYS A 275 -31.04 8.03 -3.51
CA LYS A 275 -30.96 8.16 -2.04
C LYS A 275 -29.53 8.28 -1.53
N ARG A 276 -28.51 7.97 -2.34
CA ARG A 276 -27.11 8.11 -1.95
C ARG A 276 -26.73 9.53 -1.53
N SER A 277 -27.37 10.56 -2.08
CA SER A 277 -27.08 11.94 -1.71
C SER A 277 -27.64 12.36 -0.35
N SER A 278 -28.71 11.72 0.13
CA SER A 278 -29.37 12.02 1.40
C SER A 278 -28.99 11.04 2.52
N GLU A 279 -28.90 9.76 2.20
CA GLU A 279 -28.74 8.66 3.17
C GLU A 279 -27.34 8.02 3.15
N GLY A 280 -26.44 8.52 2.31
CA GLY A 280 -25.07 8.00 2.18
C GLY A 280 -25.00 6.68 1.41
N ALA A 281 -23.90 5.94 1.56
CA ALA A 281 -23.60 4.78 0.70
C ALA A 281 -24.67 3.67 0.72
N VAL A 282 -25.34 3.43 1.85
CA VAL A 282 -26.34 2.36 2.01
C VAL A 282 -27.71 2.68 1.43
N GLY A 283 -28.08 3.97 1.32
CA GLY A 283 -29.43 4.39 0.90
C GLY A 283 -29.84 3.85 -0.47
N ALA A 284 -28.86 3.54 -1.32
CA ALA A 284 -29.10 2.97 -2.64
C ALA A 284 -29.50 1.49 -2.65
N TYR A 285 -29.33 0.75 -1.55
CA TYR A 285 -29.23 -0.72 -1.58
C TYR A 285 -30.25 -1.45 -0.69
N TRP A 286 -31.39 -0.85 -0.38
CA TRP A 286 -32.45 -1.44 0.45
C TRP A 286 -33.46 -2.31 -0.34
N GLY A 287 -33.39 -2.30 -1.67
CA GLY A 287 -34.34 -3.02 -2.50
C GLY A 287 -34.25 -4.53 -2.34
N VAL A 288 -35.36 -5.26 -2.42
CA VAL A 288 -35.29 -6.72 -2.65
C VAL A 288 -34.87 -7.04 -4.09
N TYR A 289 -35.17 -6.11 -4.99
CA TYR A 289 -34.79 -6.14 -6.39
C TYR A 289 -33.76 -5.03 -6.69
N ASP A 290 -32.85 -5.30 -7.62
CA ASP A 290 -31.87 -4.33 -8.09
C ASP A 290 -32.53 -3.25 -8.98
N LEU A 291 -31.73 -2.28 -9.43
CA LEU A 291 -32.19 -1.21 -10.33
C LEU A 291 -32.79 -1.73 -11.66
N ASN A 292 -32.42 -2.95 -12.08
CA ASN A 292 -32.90 -3.60 -13.30
C ASN A 292 -34.08 -4.55 -13.03
N ARG A 293 -34.64 -4.55 -11.81
CA ARG A 293 -35.76 -5.40 -11.37
C ARG A 293 -35.40 -6.89 -11.29
N ASN A 294 -34.13 -7.23 -11.18
CA ASN A 294 -33.69 -8.61 -10.89
C ASN A 294 -33.65 -8.84 -9.37
N PRO A 295 -34.00 -10.05 -8.89
CA PRO A 295 -33.84 -10.38 -7.47
C PRO A 295 -32.38 -10.32 -7.06
N LYS A 296 -32.08 -9.74 -5.89
CA LYS A 296 -30.69 -9.62 -5.39
C LYS A 296 -30.18 -10.89 -4.73
N PHE A 297 -31.06 -11.75 -4.24
CA PHE A 297 -30.70 -12.99 -3.55
C PHE A 297 -31.71 -14.11 -3.84
N PRO A 298 -31.32 -15.39 -3.67
CA PRO A 298 -32.25 -16.50 -3.83
C PRO A 298 -33.30 -16.50 -2.70
N PHE A 299 -34.57 -16.59 -3.10
CA PHE A 299 -35.71 -16.57 -2.17
C PHE A 299 -35.88 -17.88 -1.38
N THR A 300 -35.55 -19.03 -1.97
CA THR A 300 -35.78 -20.35 -1.35
C THR A 300 -34.54 -21.23 -1.24
N SER A 301 -33.50 -20.97 -2.04
CA SER A 301 -32.25 -21.73 -1.97
C SER A 301 -31.39 -21.26 -0.78
N PRO A 302 -30.41 -22.08 -0.35
CA PRO A 302 -29.44 -21.65 0.65
C PRO A 302 -28.72 -20.37 0.21
N ILE A 303 -28.42 -19.49 1.15
CA ILE A 303 -27.73 -18.23 0.88
C ILE A 303 -26.23 -18.49 0.87
N VAL A 304 -25.53 -17.93 -0.11
CA VAL A 304 -24.07 -18.01 -0.23
C VAL A 304 -23.54 -16.59 -0.40
N ASP A 305 -22.49 -16.23 0.34
CA ASP A 305 -21.89 -14.90 0.31
C ASP A 305 -21.51 -14.40 -1.08
N ILE A 306 -20.79 -15.23 -1.83
CA ILE A 306 -20.40 -14.95 -3.21
C ILE A 306 -20.90 -16.09 -4.09
N PRO A 307 -22.07 -15.96 -4.74
CA PRO A 307 -22.64 -17.03 -5.56
C PRO A 307 -21.67 -17.56 -6.63
N GLU A 308 -20.88 -16.69 -7.23
CA GLU A 308 -19.91 -17.01 -8.28
C GLU A 308 -18.51 -17.41 -7.74
N TRP A 309 -18.37 -17.69 -6.44
CA TRP A 309 -17.05 -17.91 -5.81
C TRP A 309 -16.22 -18.98 -6.53
N ARG A 310 -16.85 -20.00 -7.11
CA ARG A 310 -16.18 -21.05 -7.88
C ARG A 310 -15.49 -20.50 -9.11
N VAL A 311 -16.14 -19.59 -9.84
CA VAL A 311 -15.59 -18.93 -11.03
C VAL A 311 -14.47 -17.99 -10.62
N LEU A 312 -14.67 -17.19 -9.58
CA LEU A 312 -13.66 -16.28 -9.04
C LEU A 312 -12.41 -17.02 -8.52
N ALA A 313 -12.61 -18.19 -7.89
CA ALA A 313 -11.52 -19.06 -7.45
C ALA A 313 -10.72 -19.60 -8.65
N VAL A 314 -11.38 -20.00 -9.74
CA VAL A 314 -10.72 -20.42 -10.98
C VAL A 314 -9.95 -19.26 -11.63
N ILE A 315 -10.54 -18.06 -11.70
CA ILE A 315 -9.86 -16.87 -12.21
C ILE A 315 -8.61 -16.56 -11.37
N SER A 316 -8.74 -16.57 -10.05
CA SER A 316 -7.63 -16.37 -9.10
C SER A 316 -6.51 -17.38 -9.34
N LEU A 317 -6.87 -18.67 -9.53
CA LEU A 317 -5.94 -19.75 -9.81
C LEU A 317 -5.18 -19.53 -11.14
N VAL A 318 -5.89 -19.16 -12.21
CA VAL A 318 -5.26 -18.92 -13.52
C VAL A 318 -4.25 -17.77 -13.44
N ILE A 319 -4.65 -16.64 -12.82
CA ILE A 319 -3.76 -15.48 -12.62
C ILE A 319 -2.56 -15.89 -11.76
N ALA A 320 -2.78 -16.65 -10.69
CA ALA A 320 -1.72 -17.11 -9.80
C ALA A 320 -0.73 -18.05 -10.50
N ILE A 321 -1.20 -19.01 -11.31
CA ILE A 321 -0.35 -19.93 -12.07
C ILE A 321 0.51 -19.17 -13.08
N ILE A 322 -0.08 -18.22 -13.82
CA ILE A 322 0.66 -17.38 -14.76
C ILE A 322 1.74 -16.59 -14.02
N THR A 323 1.35 -15.92 -12.93
CA THR A 323 2.27 -15.12 -12.10
C THR A 323 3.40 -15.97 -11.53
N PHE A 324 3.10 -17.14 -10.99
CA PHE A 324 4.09 -18.05 -10.46
C PHE A 324 5.02 -18.59 -11.56
N ALA A 325 4.49 -18.91 -12.74
CA ALA A 325 5.30 -19.33 -13.88
C ALA A 325 6.28 -18.23 -14.31
N LEU A 326 5.85 -16.95 -14.33
CA LEU A 326 6.72 -15.80 -14.61
C LEU A 326 7.85 -15.69 -13.57
N LEU A 327 7.53 -15.82 -12.28
CA LEU A 327 8.53 -15.81 -11.19
C LEU A 327 9.53 -16.96 -11.26
N LEU A 328 9.21 -18.03 -11.99
CA LEU A 328 10.08 -19.20 -12.15
C LEU A 328 11.00 -19.16 -13.38
N ILE A 329 10.78 -18.23 -14.34
CA ILE A 329 11.49 -18.19 -15.63
C ILE A 329 13.01 -18.26 -15.45
N ASP A 330 13.54 -17.59 -14.43
CA ASP A 330 14.97 -17.53 -14.19
C ASP A 330 15.37 -18.00 -12.78
N SER A 331 14.52 -18.76 -12.10
CA SER A 331 14.69 -19.13 -10.67
C SER A 331 15.21 -20.55 -10.43
N ARG A 332 16.06 -21.05 -11.34
CA ARG A 332 16.56 -22.44 -11.32
C ARG A 332 17.31 -22.78 -10.03
N THR A 333 17.98 -21.80 -9.45
CA THR A 333 18.74 -21.92 -8.19
C THR A 333 17.86 -22.09 -6.96
N LEU A 334 16.56 -21.78 -7.00
CA LEU A 334 15.72 -21.86 -5.80
C LEU A 334 15.42 -23.31 -5.40
N ARG A 335 15.63 -23.62 -4.11
CA ARG A 335 15.16 -24.85 -3.45
C ARG A 335 13.64 -24.88 -3.39
N THR A 336 13.07 -26.07 -3.17
CA THR A 336 11.63 -26.31 -3.05
C THR A 336 10.95 -25.35 -2.07
N ARG A 337 11.56 -25.07 -0.91
CA ARG A 337 11.02 -24.12 0.09
C ARG A 337 10.82 -22.71 -0.49
N GLY A 338 11.80 -22.19 -1.23
CA GLY A 338 11.70 -20.87 -1.86
C GLY A 338 10.64 -20.84 -2.97
N ARG A 339 10.50 -21.93 -3.73
CA ARG A 339 9.44 -22.06 -4.75
C ARG A 339 8.05 -22.12 -4.13
N SER A 340 7.89 -22.86 -3.04
CA SER A 340 6.63 -22.90 -2.27
C SER A 340 6.27 -21.53 -1.72
N PHE A 341 7.24 -20.80 -1.15
CA PHE A 341 7.04 -19.43 -0.67
C PHE A 341 6.54 -18.50 -1.78
N LEU A 342 7.20 -18.49 -2.94
CA LEU A 342 6.77 -17.65 -4.08
C LEU A 342 5.39 -18.02 -4.60
N ALA A 343 5.06 -19.31 -4.65
CA ALA A 343 3.72 -19.76 -5.03
C ALA A 343 2.67 -19.27 -4.03
N THR A 344 2.91 -19.38 -2.72
CA THR A 344 1.97 -18.88 -1.70
C THR A 344 1.70 -17.38 -1.87
N ILE A 345 2.75 -16.58 -2.06
CA ILE A 345 2.60 -15.12 -2.25
C ILE A 345 1.85 -14.81 -3.55
N ALA A 346 2.16 -15.50 -4.65
CA ALA A 346 1.47 -15.29 -5.93
C ALA A 346 -0.03 -15.62 -5.85
N PHE A 347 -0.39 -16.72 -5.19
CA PHE A 347 -1.78 -17.14 -5.00
C PHE A 347 -2.55 -16.20 -4.07
N ALA A 348 -1.92 -15.77 -2.97
CA ALA A 348 -2.51 -14.78 -2.07
C ALA A 348 -2.74 -13.44 -2.76
N ALA A 349 -1.75 -12.95 -3.52
CA ALA A 349 -1.86 -11.69 -4.26
C ALA A 349 -2.93 -11.75 -5.36
N ALA A 350 -3.01 -12.85 -6.11
CA ALA A 350 -4.04 -13.04 -7.14
C ALA A 350 -5.45 -13.11 -6.53
N THR A 351 -5.62 -13.87 -5.44
CA THR A 351 -6.89 -13.98 -4.72
C THR A 351 -7.34 -12.61 -4.19
N ALA A 352 -6.44 -11.85 -3.56
CA ALA A 352 -6.75 -10.51 -3.08
C ALA A 352 -7.14 -9.56 -4.23
N ALA A 353 -6.41 -9.60 -5.35
CA ALA A 353 -6.73 -8.77 -6.52
C ALA A 353 -8.12 -9.09 -7.10
N VAL A 354 -8.46 -10.36 -7.26
CA VAL A 354 -9.79 -10.79 -7.74
C VAL A 354 -10.89 -10.36 -6.79
N TRP A 355 -10.69 -10.51 -5.48
CA TRP A 355 -11.67 -10.10 -4.48
C TRP A 355 -11.91 -8.59 -4.50
N ILE A 356 -10.85 -7.78 -4.64
CA ILE A 356 -11.00 -6.32 -4.75
C ILE A 356 -11.82 -5.95 -5.98
N VAL A 357 -11.51 -6.54 -7.14
CA VAL A 357 -12.23 -6.29 -8.39
C VAL A 357 -13.71 -6.70 -8.25
N TYR A 358 -13.99 -7.84 -7.63
CA TYR A 358 -15.34 -8.32 -7.38
C TYR A 358 -16.14 -7.37 -6.48
N ASN A 359 -15.60 -7.00 -5.31
CA ASN A 359 -16.26 -6.07 -4.38
C ASN A 359 -16.55 -4.72 -5.03
N TYR A 360 -15.63 -4.28 -5.90
CA TYR A 360 -15.80 -3.04 -6.64
C TYR A 360 -16.88 -3.12 -7.73
N SER A 361 -17.00 -4.27 -8.41
CA SER A 361 -18.02 -4.47 -9.44
C SER A 361 -19.45 -4.53 -8.91
N GLN A 362 -19.65 -4.79 -7.62
CA GLN A 362 -20.97 -4.83 -6.98
C GLN A 362 -21.53 -3.44 -6.63
N GLN A 363 -20.78 -2.37 -6.87
CA GLN A 363 -21.24 -1.00 -6.58
C GLN A 363 -21.89 -0.37 -7.81
N TYR A 364 -22.99 0.39 -7.60
CA TYR A 364 -23.54 1.24 -8.66
C TYR A 364 -22.50 2.27 -9.12
N LEU A 365 -22.11 2.16 -10.39
CA LEU A 365 -21.06 2.96 -10.99
C LEU A 365 -21.56 4.38 -11.27
N THR A 366 -20.89 5.36 -10.66
CA THR A 366 -20.95 6.77 -11.00
C THR A 366 -19.67 7.15 -11.77
N VAL A 367 -19.66 8.27 -12.48
CA VAL A 367 -18.44 8.75 -13.16
C VAL A 367 -17.26 8.87 -12.17
N THR A 368 -17.53 9.40 -10.98
CA THR A 368 -16.54 9.54 -9.90
C THR A 368 -16.02 8.19 -9.45
N THR A 369 -16.90 7.19 -9.23
CA THR A 369 -16.42 5.87 -8.83
C THR A 369 -15.56 5.30 -9.96
N VAL A 370 -16.03 5.25 -11.21
CA VAL A 370 -15.25 4.71 -12.35
C VAL A 370 -13.83 5.30 -12.43
N VAL A 371 -13.67 6.63 -12.31
CA VAL A 371 -12.34 7.27 -12.30
C VAL A 371 -11.48 6.80 -11.13
N VAL A 372 -12.04 6.79 -9.91
CA VAL A 372 -11.36 6.32 -8.71
C VAL A 372 -11.00 4.83 -8.82
N GLY A 373 -11.89 3.99 -9.36
CA GLY A 373 -11.68 2.57 -9.58
C GLY A 373 -10.52 2.29 -10.54
N PHE A 374 -10.43 3.06 -11.62
CA PHE A 374 -9.29 2.97 -12.54
C PHE A 374 -7.98 3.32 -11.83
N LEU A 375 -7.92 4.46 -11.12
CA LEU A 375 -6.73 4.86 -10.35
C LEU A 375 -6.32 3.80 -9.31
N MET A 376 -7.30 3.23 -8.60
CA MET A 376 -7.07 2.17 -7.63
C MET A 376 -6.53 0.90 -8.28
N LEU A 377 -7.05 0.51 -9.45
CA LEU A 377 -6.54 -0.65 -10.19
C LEU A 377 -5.05 -0.50 -10.54
N PHE A 378 -4.62 0.68 -11.00
CA PHE A 378 -3.19 0.95 -11.22
C PHE A 378 -2.38 0.86 -9.93
N GLY A 379 -2.90 1.41 -8.83
CA GLY A 379 -2.28 1.30 -7.50
C GLY A 379 -2.10 -0.15 -7.06
N ILE A 380 -3.13 -0.98 -7.20
CA ILE A 380 -3.13 -2.41 -6.84
C ILE A 380 -2.10 -3.17 -7.67
N ILE A 381 -2.07 -2.95 -8.99
CA ILE A 381 -1.09 -3.58 -9.88
C ILE A 381 0.33 -3.20 -9.45
N GLY A 382 0.58 -1.92 -9.14
CA GLY A 382 1.87 -1.45 -8.64
C GLY A 382 2.27 -2.12 -7.33
N VAL A 383 1.37 -2.19 -6.35
CA VAL A 383 1.60 -2.86 -5.05
C VAL A 383 1.90 -4.35 -5.24
N VAL A 384 1.15 -5.04 -6.09
CA VAL A 384 1.37 -6.46 -6.39
C VAL A 384 2.75 -6.65 -7.04
N ILE A 385 3.12 -5.83 -8.02
CA ILE A 385 4.44 -5.92 -8.66
C ILE A 385 5.57 -5.74 -7.63
N VAL A 386 5.48 -4.73 -6.76
CA VAL A 386 6.46 -4.50 -5.70
C VAL A 386 6.50 -5.67 -4.73
N LEU A 387 5.35 -6.17 -4.28
CA LEU A 387 5.25 -7.33 -3.39
C LEU A 387 5.95 -8.56 -3.99
N LEU A 388 5.68 -8.85 -5.27
CA LEU A 388 6.27 -9.99 -5.97
C LEU A 388 7.79 -9.84 -6.17
N ALA A 389 8.27 -8.64 -6.49
CA ALA A 389 9.70 -8.36 -6.59
C ALA A 389 10.40 -8.54 -5.23
N GLU A 390 9.81 -7.98 -4.17
CA GLU A 390 10.32 -8.10 -2.80
C GLU A 390 10.36 -9.57 -2.34
N ALA A 391 9.32 -10.34 -2.66
CA ALA A 391 9.23 -11.78 -2.38
C ALA A 391 10.26 -12.59 -3.16
N HIS A 392 10.50 -12.24 -4.43
CA HIS A 392 11.52 -12.89 -5.26
C HIS A 392 12.91 -12.70 -4.68
N GLU A 393 13.29 -11.46 -4.37
CA GLU A 393 14.57 -11.17 -3.72
C GLU A 393 14.72 -11.87 -2.38
N TRP A 394 13.65 -11.90 -1.57
CA TRP A 394 13.67 -12.62 -0.30
C TRP A 394 13.93 -14.11 -0.51
N ALA A 395 13.27 -14.71 -1.51
CA ALA A 395 13.45 -16.12 -1.81
C ALA A 395 14.87 -16.44 -2.30
N GLU A 396 15.43 -15.61 -3.20
CA GLU A 396 16.79 -15.76 -3.70
C GLU A 396 17.84 -15.59 -2.61
N ALA A 397 17.66 -14.59 -1.75
CA ALA A 397 18.57 -14.32 -0.65
C ALA A 397 18.64 -15.48 0.35
N LEU A 398 17.59 -16.29 0.53
CA LEU A 398 17.54 -17.34 1.56
C LEU A 398 17.69 -18.77 1.03
N TRP A 399 16.93 -19.10 -0.01
CA TRP A 399 16.73 -20.49 -0.42
C TRP A 399 17.40 -20.80 -1.76
N ALA A 400 18.45 -20.07 -2.11
CA ALA A 400 19.37 -20.49 -3.16
C ALA A 400 20.02 -21.84 -2.80
N ALA A 401 19.95 -22.79 -3.73
CA ALA A 401 20.51 -24.12 -3.59
C ALA A 401 22.03 -24.12 -3.70
N PHE A 402 22.56 -23.28 -4.58
CA PHE A 402 23.97 -23.03 -4.86
C PHE A 402 24.14 -21.60 -5.39
N TRP A 403 25.35 -21.06 -5.26
CA TRP A 403 25.74 -19.78 -5.85
C TRP A 403 26.15 -20.01 -7.32
N ARG A 404 25.60 -19.22 -8.25
CA ARG A 404 25.92 -19.23 -9.69
C ARG A 404 27.30 -18.66 -9.94
N ARG A 405 27.70 -17.64 -9.17
CA ARG A 405 28.92 -16.86 -9.39
C ARG A 405 29.69 -16.69 -8.08
N PRO A 406 30.11 -17.80 -7.43
CA PRO A 406 30.96 -17.71 -6.26
C PRO A 406 32.28 -17.02 -6.62
N PHE A 407 32.82 -16.23 -5.70
CA PHE A 407 34.17 -15.70 -5.85
C PHE A 407 35.19 -16.82 -5.65
N THR A 408 36.07 -17.01 -6.63
CA THR A 408 37.18 -17.95 -6.55
C THR A 408 38.47 -17.16 -6.64
N PRO A 409 39.29 -17.09 -5.58
CA PRO A 409 40.60 -16.47 -5.64
C PRO A 409 41.43 -17.08 -6.78
N VAL A 410 42.13 -16.23 -7.52
CA VAL A 410 43.08 -16.64 -8.55
C VAL A 410 44.46 -16.28 -8.04
N GLU A 411 45.37 -17.23 -8.00
CA GLU A 411 46.77 -17.00 -7.65
C GLU A 411 47.59 -16.95 -8.93
N VAL A 412 48.46 -15.93 -9.02
CA VAL A 412 49.40 -15.75 -10.12
C VAL A 412 50.75 -15.33 -9.53
N THR A 413 51.84 -15.62 -10.23
CA THR A 413 53.18 -15.19 -9.80
C THR A 413 53.33 -13.68 -9.98
N ASP A 414 54.30 -13.08 -9.28
CA ASP A 414 54.52 -11.63 -9.32
C ASP A 414 54.83 -11.11 -10.73
N GLU A 415 55.47 -11.92 -11.59
CA GLU A 415 55.79 -11.57 -12.97
C GLU A 415 54.56 -11.54 -13.89
N ALA A 416 53.50 -12.27 -13.52
CA ALA A 416 52.24 -12.33 -14.27
C ALA A 416 51.20 -11.30 -13.80
N LEU A 417 51.52 -10.51 -12.78
CA LEU A 417 50.65 -9.46 -12.26
C LEU A 417 50.65 -8.25 -13.22
N PRO A 418 49.49 -7.82 -13.75
CA PRO A 418 49.42 -6.67 -14.64
C PRO A 418 49.70 -5.36 -13.90
N MET A 419 50.18 -4.35 -14.63
CA MET A 419 50.33 -3.01 -14.06
C MET A 419 48.96 -2.41 -13.72
N VAL A 420 48.85 -1.85 -12.51
CA VAL A 420 47.63 -1.19 -12.01
C VAL A 420 47.85 0.31 -11.87
N SER A 421 46.93 1.11 -12.39
CA SER A 421 46.88 2.56 -12.12
C SER A 421 45.80 2.85 -11.10
N VAL A 422 46.18 3.29 -9.90
CA VAL A 422 45.24 3.64 -8.83
C VAL A 422 44.89 5.12 -8.94
N HIS A 423 43.63 5.45 -9.20
CA HIS A 423 43.15 6.83 -9.32
C HIS A 423 42.47 7.27 -8.03
N VAL A 424 42.95 8.39 -7.49
CA VAL A 424 42.45 9.03 -6.27
C VAL A 424 41.93 10.43 -6.63
N PRO A 425 40.63 10.57 -6.98
CA PRO A 425 40.03 11.88 -7.19
C PRO A 425 39.88 12.59 -5.84
N ALA A 426 40.37 13.81 -5.76
CA ALA A 426 40.31 14.67 -4.59
C ALA A 426 39.69 16.02 -4.97
N TYR A 427 39.12 16.69 -3.97
CA TYR A 427 38.70 18.06 -4.06
C TYR A 427 39.09 18.74 -2.75
N ASN A 428 38.12 19.00 -1.89
CA ASN A 428 38.31 19.83 -0.70
C ASN A 428 38.42 19.01 0.59
N GLU A 429 38.97 17.80 0.49
CA GLU A 429 39.27 16.91 1.61
C GLU A 429 40.34 17.51 2.52
N PRO A 430 40.26 17.29 3.85
CA PRO A 430 41.35 17.65 4.75
C PRO A 430 42.67 17.00 4.32
N PRO A 431 43.81 17.72 4.35
CA PRO A 431 45.10 17.18 3.92
C PRO A 431 45.53 15.92 4.69
N GLU A 432 45.32 15.90 6.00
CA GLU A 432 45.66 14.77 6.89
C GLU A 432 44.95 13.48 6.45
N MET A 433 43.65 13.58 6.12
CA MET A 433 42.85 12.45 5.63
C MET A 433 43.39 11.91 4.30
N MET A 434 43.78 12.80 3.38
CA MET A 434 44.41 12.41 2.13
C MET A 434 45.76 11.73 2.36
N ILE A 435 46.55 12.25 3.29
CA ILE A 435 47.87 11.68 3.65
C ILE A 435 47.71 10.25 4.17
N ASP A 436 46.73 9.99 5.05
CA ASP A 436 46.43 8.64 5.55
C ASP A 436 46.08 7.65 4.42
N THR A 437 45.26 8.10 3.46
CA THR A 437 44.92 7.33 2.24
C THR A 437 46.17 7.01 1.42
N LEU A 438 47.03 8.01 1.16
CA LEU A 438 48.25 7.83 0.37
C LEU A 438 49.26 6.91 1.06
N ASP A 439 49.41 7.02 2.38
CA ASP A 439 50.26 6.14 3.16
C ASP A 439 49.76 4.69 3.17
N ALA A 440 48.44 4.48 3.15
CA ALA A 440 47.86 3.15 2.99
C ALA A 440 48.16 2.56 1.61
N LEU A 441 48.07 3.37 0.55
CA LEU A 441 48.42 2.97 -0.81
C LEU A 441 49.92 2.67 -0.95
N ALA A 442 50.79 3.42 -0.27
CA ALA A 442 52.24 3.19 -0.28
C ALA A 442 52.64 1.84 0.35
N ARG A 443 51.79 1.29 1.23
CA ARG A 443 51.98 0.00 1.89
C ARG A 443 51.39 -1.19 1.11
N LEU A 444 50.89 -0.99 -0.11
CA LEU A 444 50.35 -2.08 -0.92
C LEU A 444 51.44 -3.12 -1.25
N GLU A 445 51.13 -4.38 -0.98
CA GLU A 445 51.98 -5.53 -1.30
C GLU A 445 51.79 -5.95 -2.76
N TYR A 446 52.11 -5.05 -3.70
CA TYR A 446 51.92 -5.25 -5.13
C TYR A 446 53.11 -4.70 -5.93
N PRO A 447 53.73 -5.47 -6.85
CA PRO A 447 54.98 -5.05 -7.49
C PRO A 447 54.79 -3.93 -8.52
N HIS A 448 53.71 -4.00 -9.31
CA HIS A 448 53.49 -3.18 -10.51
C HIS A 448 52.27 -2.25 -10.35
N TYR A 449 52.47 -1.10 -9.71
CA TYR A 449 51.41 -0.09 -9.63
C TYR A 449 51.94 1.35 -9.63
N GLU A 450 51.07 2.26 -10.07
CA GLU A 450 51.20 3.71 -9.87
C GLU A 450 49.97 4.25 -9.13
N VAL A 451 50.10 5.44 -8.55
CA VAL A 451 49.01 6.19 -7.93
C VAL A 451 48.93 7.56 -8.60
N ILE A 452 47.78 7.86 -9.17
CA ILE A 452 47.46 9.18 -9.74
C ILE A 452 46.47 9.87 -8.80
N VAL A 453 46.89 10.99 -8.23
CA VAL A 453 46.07 11.85 -7.38
C VAL A 453 45.64 13.06 -8.20
N ILE A 454 44.34 13.33 -8.25
CA ILE A 454 43.76 14.38 -9.09
C ILE A 454 42.93 15.28 -8.19
N ASP A 455 43.50 16.41 -7.82
CA ASP A 455 42.82 17.47 -7.09
C ASP A 455 42.04 18.37 -8.07
N ASN A 456 40.72 18.39 -7.88
CA ASN A 456 39.74 18.83 -8.89
C ASN A 456 39.01 20.11 -8.49
N ASN A 457 39.56 21.28 -8.83
CA ASN A 457 39.02 22.63 -8.58
C ASN A 457 39.23 23.18 -7.14
N THR A 458 40.18 22.66 -6.36
CA THR A 458 40.39 23.06 -4.96
C THR A 458 41.04 24.43 -4.86
N LYS A 459 40.23 25.44 -4.50
CA LYS A 459 40.70 26.83 -4.50
C LYS A 459 41.76 27.14 -3.45
N ASP A 460 41.72 26.46 -2.30
CA ASP A 460 42.59 26.77 -1.18
C ASP A 460 43.92 26.01 -1.28
N PRO A 461 45.06 26.70 -1.51
CA PRO A 461 46.36 26.05 -1.58
C PRO A 461 46.79 25.38 -0.27
N ALA A 462 46.23 25.79 0.88
CA ALA A 462 46.50 25.14 2.16
C ALA A 462 45.91 23.72 2.23
N VAL A 463 44.94 23.41 1.36
CA VAL A 463 44.31 22.09 1.28
C VAL A 463 45.10 21.15 0.36
N TRP A 464 45.44 21.58 -0.87
CA TRP A 464 46.03 20.67 -1.85
C TRP A 464 47.57 20.63 -1.85
N LYS A 465 48.27 21.71 -1.47
CA LYS A 465 49.76 21.72 -1.48
C LYS A 465 50.39 20.72 -0.51
N PRO A 466 49.88 20.50 0.71
CA PRO A 466 50.44 19.48 1.60
C PRO A 466 50.33 18.08 0.99
N VAL A 467 49.21 17.78 0.31
CA VAL A 467 49.00 16.50 -0.40
C VAL A 467 50.01 16.34 -1.54
N ALA A 468 50.21 17.39 -2.35
CA ALA A 468 51.21 17.39 -3.41
C ALA A 468 52.64 17.14 -2.88
N GLY A 469 52.99 17.82 -1.78
CA GLY A 469 54.28 17.64 -1.12
C GLY A 469 54.46 16.23 -0.53
N HIS A 470 53.37 15.61 -0.06
CA HIS A 470 53.40 14.24 0.44
C HIS A 470 53.58 13.21 -0.68
N CYS A 471 52.86 13.36 -1.80
CA CYS A 471 53.08 12.52 -3.00
C CYS A 471 54.54 12.56 -3.46
N ALA A 472 55.16 13.74 -3.47
CA ALA A 472 56.57 13.88 -3.83
C ALA A 472 57.52 13.11 -2.88
N LYS A 473 57.19 13.03 -1.58
CA LYS A 473 57.96 12.25 -0.59
C LYS A 473 57.80 10.74 -0.77
N LEU A 474 56.60 10.28 -1.16
CA LEU A 474 56.32 8.86 -1.41
C LEU A 474 57.00 8.33 -2.69
N GLY A 475 57.51 9.24 -3.54
CA GLY A 475 58.38 8.92 -4.66
C GLY A 475 57.65 8.85 -6.01
N PRO A 476 58.33 8.42 -7.09
CA PRO A 476 57.88 8.61 -8.46
C PRO A 476 56.62 7.80 -8.84
N ARG A 477 56.24 6.81 -8.03
CA ARG A 477 54.99 6.06 -8.20
C ARG A 477 53.75 6.91 -7.88
N PHE A 478 53.89 7.99 -7.11
CA PHE A 478 52.80 8.88 -6.70
C PHE A 478 52.83 10.18 -7.51
N ARG A 479 51.89 10.31 -8.45
CA ARG A 479 51.80 11.45 -9.36
C ARG A 479 50.61 12.32 -8.98
N PHE A 480 50.88 13.58 -8.66
CA PHE A 480 49.86 14.54 -8.25
C PHE A 480 49.56 15.55 -9.36
N PHE A 481 48.27 15.81 -9.59
CA PHE A 481 47.76 16.80 -10.53
C PHE A 481 46.75 17.71 -9.82
N HIS A 482 46.85 19.01 -10.03
CA HIS A 482 45.89 20.01 -9.55
C HIS A 482 45.39 20.82 -10.73
N GLU A 483 44.07 20.92 -10.87
CA GLU A 483 43.40 21.57 -12.00
C GLU A 483 42.22 22.43 -11.53
N ASP A 484 42.16 23.70 -11.95
CA ASP A 484 41.22 24.71 -11.43
C ASP A 484 39.89 24.83 -12.22
N GLN A 485 39.71 24.09 -13.32
CA GLN A 485 38.54 24.21 -14.21
C GLN A 485 38.03 22.89 -14.83
N LEU A 486 38.17 21.78 -14.10
CA LEU A 486 37.66 20.48 -14.54
C LEU A 486 36.12 20.44 -14.47
N THR A 487 35.48 20.21 -15.62
CA THR A 487 34.04 19.93 -15.73
C THR A 487 33.74 18.47 -15.36
N GLY A 488 32.46 18.11 -15.15
CA GLY A 488 32.08 16.70 -14.95
C GLY A 488 32.33 16.14 -13.55
N PHE A 489 32.65 16.98 -12.56
CA PHE A 489 32.86 16.57 -11.15
C PHE A 489 33.86 15.40 -11.03
N LYS A 490 33.52 14.36 -10.27
CA LYS A 490 34.36 13.17 -10.07
C LYS A 490 34.63 12.44 -11.40
N ALA A 491 33.63 12.28 -12.26
CA ALA A 491 33.79 11.63 -13.57
C ALA A 491 34.84 12.34 -14.44
N GLY A 492 34.82 13.67 -14.48
CA GLY A 492 35.79 14.46 -15.24
C GLY A 492 37.21 14.34 -14.67
N ALA A 493 37.37 14.33 -13.34
CA ALA A 493 38.65 14.07 -12.70
C ALA A 493 39.20 12.67 -13.03
N LEU A 494 38.33 11.65 -13.03
CA LEU A 494 38.70 10.29 -13.40
C LEU A 494 39.04 10.15 -14.90
N ASN A 495 38.34 10.84 -15.79
CA ASN A 495 38.69 10.88 -17.21
C ASN A 495 40.04 11.59 -17.45
N TYR A 496 40.31 12.66 -16.71
CA TYR A 496 41.60 13.35 -16.74
C TYR A 496 42.75 12.43 -16.27
N ALA A 497 42.50 11.62 -15.23
CA ALA A 497 43.42 10.60 -14.74
C ALA A 497 43.65 9.48 -15.74
N LEU A 498 42.57 9.00 -16.38
CA LEU A 498 42.60 7.94 -17.38
C LEU A 498 43.50 8.32 -18.56
N ALA A 499 43.42 9.56 -19.04
CA ALA A 499 44.29 10.07 -20.11
C ALA A 499 45.78 10.13 -19.73
N ARG A 500 46.13 10.06 -18.43
CA ARG A 500 47.49 10.13 -17.89
C ARG A 500 47.99 8.81 -17.30
N THR A 501 47.15 7.78 -17.36
CA THR A 501 47.47 6.43 -16.93
C THR A 501 48.65 5.88 -17.71
N ALA A 502 49.54 5.18 -17.03
CA ALA A 502 50.67 4.52 -17.66
C ALA A 502 50.22 3.66 -18.87
N PRO A 503 50.91 3.74 -20.03
CA PRO A 503 50.53 2.98 -21.22
C PRO A 503 50.41 1.47 -20.96
N GLU A 504 51.31 0.93 -20.13
CA GLU A 504 51.40 -0.47 -19.74
C GLU A 504 50.36 -0.90 -18.68
N ALA A 505 49.63 0.03 -18.06
CA ALA A 505 48.56 -0.32 -17.13
C ALA A 505 47.43 -1.05 -17.84
N GLU A 506 47.01 -2.20 -17.32
CA GLU A 506 45.87 -2.97 -17.84
C GLU A 506 44.61 -2.82 -16.98
N VAL A 507 44.80 -2.39 -15.72
CA VAL A 507 43.73 -2.24 -14.73
C VAL A 507 43.77 -0.84 -14.13
N VAL A 508 42.61 -0.20 -14.08
CA VAL A 508 42.39 1.07 -13.38
C VAL A 508 41.65 0.77 -12.09
N ALA A 509 42.30 1.00 -10.95
CA ALA A 509 41.66 0.93 -9.64
C ALA A 509 41.19 2.32 -9.23
N VAL A 510 40.00 2.44 -8.66
CA VAL A 510 39.49 3.73 -8.17
C VAL A 510 39.16 3.62 -6.70
N ILE A 511 39.63 4.60 -5.94
CA ILE A 511 39.38 4.73 -4.52
C ILE A 511 39.08 6.18 -4.16
N ASP A 512 38.12 6.37 -3.26
CA ASP A 512 37.84 7.70 -2.73
C ASP A 512 39.00 8.19 -1.85
N SER A 513 39.15 9.50 -1.83
CA SER A 513 40.17 10.26 -1.10
C SER A 513 40.26 10.01 0.41
N ASP A 514 39.22 9.43 1.01
CA ASP A 514 39.07 9.17 2.43
C ASP A 514 39.25 7.69 2.84
N TYR A 515 39.63 6.81 1.91
CA TYR A 515 39.71 5.37 2.17
C TYR A 515 41.11 4.88 2.52
N VAL A 516 41.21 4.23 3.68
CA VAL A 516 42.41 3.51 4.12
C VAL A 516 42.29 2.03 3.75
N VAL A 517 43.15 1.56 2.84
CA VAL A 517 43.15 0.17 2.33
C VAL A 517 44.02 -0.79 3.14
N THR A 518 43.72 -2.08 3.03
CA THR A 518 44.61 -3.16 3.47
C THR A 518 45.69 -3.42 2.42
N SER A 519 46.90 -3.80 2.87
CA SER A 519 48.08 -3.97 2.00
C SER A 519 47.87 -4.99 0.88
N ASN A 520 47.04 -6.00 1.10
CA ASN A 520 46.75 -7.08 0.17
C ASN A 520 45.62 -6.78 -0.84
N TRP A 521 45.04 -5.57 -0.87
CA TRP A 521 43.88 -5.24 -1.71
C TRP A 521 44.09 -5.54 -3.20
N LEU A 522 45.18 -5.04 -3.80
CA LEU A 522 45.49 -5.29 -5.20
C LEU A 522 45.84 -6.77 -5.44
N ARG A 523 46.64 -7.35 -4.53
CA ARG A 523 47.11 -8.74 -4.65
C ARG A 523 45.97 -9.75 -4.67
N ASP A 524 44.94 -9.55 -3.84
CA ASP A 524 43.81 -10.47 -3.77
C ASP A 524 42.84 -10.34 -4.98
N LEU A 525 42.71 -9.14 -5.56
CA LEU A 525 41.60 -8.82 -6.48
C LEU A 525 42.03 -8.67 -7.95
N VAL A 526 43.24 -8.16 -8.22
CA VAL A 526 43.73 -7.97 -9.60
C VAL A 526 43.87 -9.28 -10.39
N PRO A 527 44.31 -10.41 -9.81
CA PRO A 527 44.43 -11.68 -10.54
C PRO A 527 43.12 -12.15 -11.20
N GLN A 528 41.96 -11.66 -10.76
CA GLN A 528 40.67 -11.96 -11.37
C GLN A 528 40.57 -11.50 -12.84
N PHE A 529 41.36 -10.50 -13.24
CA PHE A 529 41.43 -10.01 -14.63
C PHE A 529 42.14 -10.98 -15.59
N THR A 530 42.66 -12.11 -15.12
CA THR A 530 43.06 -13.22 -16.01
C THR A 530 41.89 -13.75 -16.83
N ARG A 531 40.64 -13.58 -16.36
CA ARG A 531 39.43 -13.88 -17.12
C ARG A 531 39.11 -12.74 -18.12
N PRO A 532 39.18 -12.96 -19.45
CA PRO A 532 39.01 -11.88 -20.43
C PRO A 532 37.63 -11.21 -20.42
N SER A 533 36.56 -11.95 -20.08
CA SER A 533 35.21 -11.39 -20.00
C SER A 533 35.00 -10.50 -18.78
N LEU A 534 35.87 -10.56 -17.76
CA LEU A 534 35.75 -9.74 -16.56
C LEU A 534 36.30 -8.35 -16.80
N ALA A 535 35.44 -7.34 -16.62
CA ALA A 535 35.79 -5.94 -16.74
C ALA A 535 35.73 -5.20 -15.40
N ILE A 536 34.95 -5.65 -14.41
CA ILE A 536 34.87 -4.98 -13.09
C ILE A 536 35.06 -5.99 -11.95
N VAL A 537 35.88 -5.62 -10.96
CA VAL A 537 35.95 -6.27 -9.65
C VAL A 537 35.58 -5.23 -8.59
N GLN A 538 34.58 -5.53 -7.76
CA GLN A 538 34.05 -4.61 -6.75
C GLN A 538 34.12 -5.23 -5.36
N ALA A 539 34.67 -4.49 -4.39
CA ALA A 539 34.58 -4.79 -2.97
C ALA A 539 33.53 -3.87 -2.28
N PRO A 540 33.00 -4.23 -1.10
CA PRO A 540 32.10 -3.39 -0.31
C PRO A 540 32.74 -2.05 0.05
N GLN A 541 31.90 -1.03 0.20
CA GLN A 541 32.23 0.13 1.00
C GLN A 541 32.09 -0.25 2.48
N ASP A 542 33.14 0.00 3.26
CA ASP A 542 33.17 -0.24 4.70
C ASP A 542 33.72 1.03 5.38
N TYR A 543 33.51 1.15 6.68
CA TYR A 543 33.71 2.42 7.38
C TYR A 543 34.41 2.18 8.73
N HIS A 544 35.27 3.10 9.14
CA HIS A 544 36.03 2.98 10.40
C HIS A 544 35.51 3.87 11.53
N ASP A 545 34.59 4.79 11.23
CA ASP A 545 34.04 5.80 12.12
C ASP A 545 32.64 5.42 12.65
N ASP A 546 32.25 4.14 12.53
CA ASP A 546 30.97 3.61 13.01
C ASP A 546 30.78 3.72 14.52
N ARG A 547 31.89 3.87 15.26
CA ARG A 547 31.91 3.95 16.72
C ARG A 547 32.00 5.37 17.27
N ASP A 548 32.12 6.38 16.41
CA ASP A 548 32.29 7.76 16.83
C ASP A 548 31.03 8.29 17.54
N ASN A 549 29.84 7.96 17.03
CA ASN A 549 28.56 8.37 17.60
C ASN A 549 27.40 7.45 17.19
N LEU A 550 26.24 7.61 17.84
CA LEU A 550 25.06 6.78 17.57
C LEU A 550 24.53 6.93 16.14
N PHE A 551 24.56 8.14 15.58
CA PHE A 551 24.07 8.39 14.22
C PHE A 551 24.86 7.58 13.20
N LYS A 552 26.20 7.62 13.27
CA LYS A 552 27.10 6.84 12.41
C LYS A 552 26.91 5.33 12.61
N ALA A 553 26.76 4.86 13.86
CA ALA A 553 26.45 3.46 14.13
C ALA A 553 25.15 2.98 13.44
N MET A 554 24.10 3.81 13.45
CA MET A 554 22.83 3.49 12.79
C MET A 554 22.95 3.52 11.26
N CYS A 555 23.70 4.47 10.69
CA CYS A 555 24.00 4.52 9.25
C CYS A 555 24.78 3.27 8.82
N TYR A 556 25.78 2.87 9.59
CA TYR A 556 26.54 1.65 9.34
C TYR A 556 25.64 0.42 9.31
N ALA A 557 24.73 0.28 10.29
CA ALA A 557 23.77 -0.82 10.32
C ALA A 557 22.87 -0.85 9.07
N GLU A 558 22.47 0.30 8.53
CA GLU A 558 21.70 0.40 7.29
C GLU A 558 22.50 -0.07 6.06
N TYR A 559 23.72 0.43 5.88
CA TYR A 559 24.58 0.08 4.75
C TYR A 559 24.87 -1.42 4.64
N ARG A 560 24.97 -2.11 5.78
CA ARG A 560 25.23 -3.56 5.83
C ARG A 560 24.23 -4.37 5.00
N GLY A 561 22.95 -3.98 4.97
CA GLY A 561 21.94 -4.71 4.19
C GLY A 561 22.23 -4.68 2.70
N PHE A 562 22.64 -3.52 2.17
CA PHE A 562 22.95 -3.39 0.76
C PHE A 562 24.21 -4.18 0.37
N PHE A 563 25.31 -4.05 1.12
CA PHE A 563 26.59 -4.68 0.77
C PHE A 563 26.67 -6.18 1.08
N TYR A 564 25.96 -6.68 2.09
CA TYR A 564 26.02 -8.09 2.51
C TYR A 564 24.79 -8.91 2.14
N ILE A 565 23.73 -8.29 1.61
CA ILE A 565 22.58 -9.02 1.05
C ILE A 565 22.40 -8.62 -0.41
N GLY A 566 22.08 -7.34 -0.66
CA GLY A 566 21.70 -6.85 -1.99
C GLY A 566 22.76 -7.12 -3.06
N MET A 567 24.01 -6.72 -2.82
CA MET A 567 25.10 -6.88 -3.77
C MET A 567 25.48 -8.33 -4.02
N ILE A 568 25.38 -9.19 -3.01
CA ILE A 568 25.60 -10.63 -3.16
C ILE A 568 24.51 -11.24 -4.06
N THR A 569 23.24 -10.90 -3.81
CA THR A 569 22.12 -11.36 -4.66
C THR A 569 22.26 -10.85 -6.10
N ARG A 570 22.68 -9.60 -6.31
CA ARG A 570 22.91 -9.04 -7.66
C ARG A 570 24.09 -9.69 -8.39
N ASN A 571 25.13 -10.08 -7.66
CA ASN A 571 26.31 -10.75 -8.22
C ASN A 571 25.95 -12.05 -8.93
N GLU A 572 24.98 -12.79 -8.40
CA GLU A 572 24.50 -14.05 -8.97
C GLU A 572 23.97 -13.94 -10.40
N ARG A 573 23.54 -12.73 -10.81
CA ARG A 573 23.04 -12.45 -12.16
C ARG A 573 23.98 -11.58 -12.99
N ASN A 574 25.22 -11.37 -12.54
CA ASN A 574 26.16 -10.45 -13.19
C ASN A 574 25.55 -9.03 -13.34
N ALA A 575 24.88 -8.55 -12.28
CA ALA A 575 24.08 -7.32 -12.31
C ALA A 575 24.41 -6.39 -11.13
N ILE A 576 25.65 -6.46 -10.64
CA ILE A 576 26.13 -5.62 -9.54
C ILE A 576 26.09 -4.15 -9.95
N ILE A 577 25.91 -3.27 -8.97
CA ILE A 577 26.06 -1.82 -9.20
C ILE A 577 27.49 -1.48 -8.81
N GLN A 578 28.21 -0.74 -9.65
CA GLN A 578 29.54 -0.23 -9.31
C GLN A 578 29.36 1.01 -8.41
N HIS A 579 30.14 1.15 -7.35
CA HIS A 579 29.90 2.15 -6.28
C HIS A 579 30.96 3.24 -6.16
N GLY A 580 31.68 3.53 -7.24
CA GLY A 580 32.62 4.65 -7.36
C GLY A 580 33.93 4.55 -6.57
N THR A 581 34.06 3.60 -5.63
CA THR A 581 35.26 3.35 -4.82
C THR A 581 35.43 1.86 -4.59
N MET A 582 36.58 1.44 -4.08
CA MET A 582 36.92 0.02 -3.84
C MET A 582 36.65 -0.85 -5.07
N THR A 583 36.95 -0.29 -6.25
CA THR A 583 36.65 -0.89 -7.55
C THR A 583 37.90 -0.99 -8.40
N MET A 584 37.92 -1.98 -9.28
CA MET A 584 38.92 -2.13 -10.32
C MET A 584 38.22 -2.37 -11.63
N VAL A 585 38.69 -1.71 -12.67
CA VAL A 585 38.12 -1.76 -14.02
C VAL A 585 39.22 -2.11 -15.01
N ARG A 586 38.95 -3.05 -15.93
CA ARG A 586 39.86 -3.32 -17.04
C ARG A 586 39.97 -2.07 -17.92
N LYS A 587 41.17 -1.53 -18.10
CA LYS A 587 41.42 -0.28 -18.83
C LYS A 587 40.83 -0.32 -20.24
N SER A 588 41.09 -1.39 -21.00
CA SER A 588 40.57 -1.53 -22.37
C SER A 588 39.04 -1.52 -22.45
N ALA A 589 38.36 -2.12 -21.46
CA ALA A 589 36.89 -2.11 -21.41
C ALA A 589 36.37 -0.72 -21.02
N LEU A 590 37.05 -0.02 -20.09
CA LEU A 590 36.72 1.36 -19.71
C LEU A 590 36.86 2.32 -20.89
N GLU A 591 37.93 2.19 -21.67
CA GLU A 591 38.15 2.97 -22.90
C GLU A 591 37.10 2.66 -23.98
N GLU A 592 36.74 1.38 -24.18
CA GLU A 592 35.74 0.98 -25.16
C GLU A 592 34.35 1.59 -24.88
N VAL A 593 33.97 1.73 -23.61
CA VAL A 593 32.69 2.34 -23.21
C VAL A 593 32.76 3.87 -23.10
N GLY A 594 33.87 4.48 -23.52
CA GLY A 594 34.05 5.93 -23.55
C GLY A 594 34.33 6.58 -22.19
N GLY A 595 34.91 5.84 -21.25
CA GLY A 595 35.28 6.35 -19.92
C GLY A 595 34.09 6.57 -18.98
N TRP A 596 34.29 7.47 -18.01
CA TRP A 596 33.31 7.82 -16.98
C TRP A 596 32.30 8.84 -17.50
N ALA A 597 31.01 8.63 -17.25
CA ALA A 597 29.96 9.52 -17.75
C ALA A 597 29.86 10.84 -16.97
N GLU A 598 30.24 11.94 -17.59
CA GLU A 598 30.19 13.29 -16.98
C GLU A 598 28.78 13.92 -16.91
N TRP A 599 27.82 13.36 -17.66
CA TRP A 599 26.44 13.86 -17.69
C TRP A 599 25.59 13.38 -16.50
N CYS A 600 26.04 12.33 -15.80
CA CYS A 600 25.35 11.70 -14.69
C CYS A 600 26.07 11.99 -13.37
N ILE A 601 25.30 12.13 -12.27
CA ILE A 601 25.87 12.36 -10.93
C ILE A 601 26.29 11.06 -10.22
N THR A 602 25.92 9.92 -10.81
CA THR A 602 26.27 8.55 -10.40
C THR A 602 26.95 7.88 -11.59
N GLU A 603 28.10 8.43 -11.97
CA GLU A 603 28.91 7.95 -13.10
C GLU A 603 29.35 6.50 -12.93
N ASP A 604 29.46 6.06 -11.68
CA ASP A 604 29.82 4.72 -11.24
C ASP A 604 28.77 3.67 -11.64
N ALA A 605 27.54 3.88 -11.19
CA ALA A 605 26.43 2.99 -11.51
C ALA A 605 26.14 2.94 -13.02
N GLU A 606 26.35 4.07 -13.71
CA GLU A 606 26.24 4.17 -15.17
C GLU A 606 27.32 3.36 -15.88
N LEU A 607 28.59 3.47 -15.44
CA LEU A 607 29.69 2.69 -15.99
C LEU A 607 29.41 1.19 -15.89
N GLY A 608 28.93 0.73 -14.73
CA GLY A 608 28.53 -0.66 -14.52
C GLY A 608 27.53 -1.13 -15.58
N LEU A 609 26.50 -0.32 -15.87
CA LEU A 609 25.51 -0.65 -16.88
C LEU A 609 26.11 -0.70 -18.30
N LYS A 610 26.92 0.29 -18.70
CA LYS A 610 27.57 0.28 -20.03
C LYS A 610 28.45 -0.95 -20.26
N ILE A 611 29.19 -1.36 -19.23
CA ILE A 611 30.03 -2.55 -19.26
C ILE A 611 29.17 -3.80 -19.55
N PHE A 612 28.01 -3.92 -18.89
CA PHE A 612 27.07 -5.01 -19.19
C PHE A 612 26.42 -4.90 -20.57
N GLU A 613 26.14 -3.69 -21.08
CA GLU A 613 25.59 -3.48 -22.42
C GLU A 613 26.53 -3.97 -23.53
N LYS A 614 27.85 -3.89 -23.29
CA LYS A 614 28.90 -4.44 -24.17
C LYS A 614 29.11 -5.95 -24.03
N GLY A 615 28.49 -6.57 -23.02
CA GLY A 615 28.54 -8.01 -22.75
C GLY A 615 29.70 -8.43 -21.84
N TYR A 616 30.37 -7.48 -21.20
CA TYR A 616 31.37 -7.78 -20.19
C TYR A 616 30.73 -8.18 -18.86
N GLU A 617 31.55 -8.74 -17.99
CA GLU A 617 31.17 -9.20 -16.67
C GLU A 617 31.74 -8.34 -15.56
N ALA A 618 31.06 -8.37 -14.42
CA ALA A 618 31.50 -7.82 -13.16
C ALA A 618 31.39 -8.89 -12.07
N ILE A 619 32.25 -8.80 -11.07
CA ILE A 619 32.18 -9.66 -9.88
C ILE A 619 32.26 -8.83 -8.61
N TYR A 620 31.49 -9.26 -7.61
CA TYR A 620 31.49 -8.66 -6.28
C TYR A 620 32.00 -9.65 -5.24
N ILE A 621 32.84 -9.17 -4.35
CA ILE A 621 33.35 -9.93 -3.19
C ILE A 621 32.90 -9.26 -1.90
N ALA A 622 32.21 -9.98 -1.03
CA ALA A 622 31.73 -9.47 0.25
C ALA A 622 32.82 -9.46 1.35
N LYS A 623 34.04 -8.98 1.02
CA LYS A 623 35.18 -8.84 1.94
C LYS A 623 35.65 -7.39 1.94
N SER A 624 35.80 -6.81 3.14
CA SER A 624 36.30 -5.45 3.32
C SER A 624 37.81 -5.41 3.06
N TYR A 625 38.23 -4.49 2.19
CA TYR A 625 39.64 -4.22 1.84
C TYR A 625 40.04 -2.76 2.07
N GLY A 626 39.08 -1.91 2.44
CA GLY A 626 39.34 -0.52 2.71
C GLY A 626 38.19 0.08 3.49
N ARG A 627 38.50 1.06 4.33
CA ARG A 627 37.52 1.75 5.17
C ARG A 627 37.61 3.25 4.97
N GLY A 628 36.49 3.86 4.62
CA GLY A 628 36.34 5.31 4.54
C GLY A 628 35.59 5.89 5.74
N VAL A 629 35.05 7.10 5.55
CA VAL A 629 34.24 7.80 6.57
C VAL A 629 32.78 7.92 6.15
N MET A 630 31.88 7.86 7.12
CA MET A 630 30.45 8.07 6.92
C MET A 630 30.06 9.55 6.96
N PRO A 631 28.88 9.92 6.43
CA PRO A 631 28.34 11.26 6.61
C PRO A 631 28.30 11.68 8.09
N ASP A 632 28.71 12.91 8.40
CA ASP A 632 28.73 13.42 9.78
C ASP A 632 27.36 13.87 10.29
N THR A 633 26.46 14.24 9.37
CA THR A 633 25.15 14.78 9.73
C THR A 633 24.00 14.11 8.96
N PHE A 634 22.79 14.20 9.50
CA PHE A 634 21.59 13.70 8.82
C PHE A 634 21.34 14.40 7.49
N ILE A 635 21.65 15.69 7.37
CA ILE A 635 21.49 16.39 6.09
C ILE A 635 22.47 15.89 5.04
N ASP A 636 23.69 15.51 5.43
CA ASP A 636 24.68 14.93 4.50
C ASP A 636 24.28 13.52 4.08
N PHE A 637 23.73 12.71 5.00
CA PHE A 637 23.15 11.41 4.69
C PHE A 637 21.97 11.51 3.72
N LYS A 638 21.06 12.47 3.92
CA LYS A 638 19.97 12.77 2.99
C LYS A 638 20.51 13.19 1.62
N LYS A 639 21.48 14.11 1.56
CA LYS A 639 22.08 14.57 0.28
C LYS A 639 22.71 13.41 -0.48
N GLN A 640 23.46 12.54 0.20
CA GLN A 640 24.07 11.37 -0.43
C GLN A 640 23.00 10.46 -1.04
N ARG A 641 21.98 10.08 -0.25
CA ARG A 641 20.92 9.20 -0.75
C ARG A 641 20.08 9.85 -1.86
N PHE A 642 19.82 11.15 -1.77
CA PHE A 642 19.13 11.92 -2.80
C PHE A 642 19.88 11.82 -4.14
N ARG A 643 21.21 11.98 -4.12
CA ARG A 643 22.03 11.87 -5.34
C ARG A 643 21.92 10.47 -5.96
N TRP A 644 21.99 9.41 -5.15
CA TRP A 644 21.87 8.05 -5.65
C TRP A 644 20.51 7.77 -6.31
N ALA A 645 19.42 8.16 -5.64
CA ALA A 645 18.07 7.96 -6.17
C ALA A 645 17.82 8.79 -7.43
N TYR A 646 18.27 10.05 -7.45
CA TYR A 646 18.16 10.91 -8.62
C TYR A 646 18.97 10.38 -9.82
N GLY A 647 20.23 9.99 -9.58
CA GLY A 647 21.12 9.43 -10.59
C GLY A 647 20.57 8.13 -11.20
N ALA A 648 19.97 7.26 -10.39
CA ALA A 648 19.29 6.07 -10.90
C ALA A 648 18.15 6.38 -11.88
N VAL A 649 17.36 7.44 -11.64
CA VAL A 649 16.32 7.86 -12.60
C VAL A 649 16.94 8.42 -13.88
N GLN A 650 18.03 9.17 -13.77
CA GLN A 650 18.77 9.64 -14.95
C GLN A 650 19.27 8.47 -15.81
N ILE A 651 19.89 7.45 -15.18
CA ILE A 651 20.36 6.24 -15.86
C ILE A 651 19.20 5.48 -16.50
N MET A 652 18.10 5.24 -15.76
CA MET A 652 16.90 4.57 -16.30
C MET A 652 16.38 5.23 -17.57
N ARG A 653 16.27 6.57 -17.56
CA ARG A 653 15.73 7.33 -18.67
C ARG A 653 16.67 7.32 -19.87
N HIS A 654 17.98 7.48 -19.63
CA HIS A 654 18.97 7.48 -20.69
C HIS A 654 19.10 6.10 -21.36
N HIS A 655 19.13 5.04 -20.56
CA HIS A 655 19.29 3.65 -21.04
C HIS A 655 17.95 2.92 -21.23
N ALA A 656 16.82 3.63 -21.27
CA ALA A 656 15.48 3.02 -21.33
C ALA A 656 15.32 2.05 -22.50
N ARG A 657 15.84 2.40 -23.68
CA ARG A 657 15.80 1.53 -24.86
C ARG A 657 16.61 0.26 -24.65
N SER A 658 17.82 0.38 -24.12
CA SER A 658 18.68 -0.76 -23.79
C SER A 658 18.06 -1.65 -22.72
N LEU A 659 17.37 -1.11 -21.72
CA LEU A 659 16.73 -1.86 -20.66
C LEU A 659 15.44 -2.57 -21.10
N LEU A 660 14.66 -1.97 -22.00
CA LEU A 660 13.37 -2.49 -22.47
C LEU A 660 13.46 -3.35 -23.75
N SER A 661 14.41 -3.05 -24.65
CA SER A 661 14.58 -3.75 -25.94
C SER A 661 15.71 -4.78 -25.88
N ARG A 662 15.41 -6.01 -26.30
CA ARG A 662 16.40 -7.11 -26.41
C ARG A 662 17.32 -7.00 -27.63
N ARG A 663 17.06 -6.10 -28.57
CA ARG A 663 17.80 -6.02 -29.85
C ARG A 663 18.98 -5.07 -29.82
N GLU A 664 19.00 -4.11 -28.90
CA GLU A 664 19.97 -2.99 -28.92
C GLU A 664 21.15 -3.17 -27.96
N SER A 665 21.13 -4.15 -27.05
CA SER A 665 22.22 -4.38 -26.10
C SER A 665 22.43 -5.87 -25.78
N LYS A 666 23.63 -6.21 -25.31
CA LYS A 666 23.97 -7.57 -24.87
C LYS A 666 23.48 -7.88 -23.45
N LEU A 667 22.63 -7.03 -22.87
CA LEU A 667 22.08 -7.22 -21.53
C LEU A 667 21.24 -8.51 -21.45
N THR A 668 21.61 -9.36 -20.52
CA THR A 668 20.86 -10.58 -20.18
C THR A 668 19.52 -10.24 -19.52
N SER A 669 18.60 -11.21 -19.48
CA SER A 669 17.30 -11.01 -18.81
C SER A 669 17.45 -10.81 -17.29
N GLY A 670 18.41 -11.48 -16.66
CA GLY A 670 18.73 -11.30 -15.23
C GLY A 670 19.26 -9.91 -14.91
N GLN A 671 20.14 -9.36 -15.77
CA GLN A 671 20.62 -7.98 -15.62
C GLN A 671 19.47 -6.97 -15.72
N ARG A 672 18.64 -7.05 -16.76
CA ARG A 672 17.47 -6.17 -16.93
C ARG A 672 16.54 -6.22 -15.73
N TYR A 673 16.27 -7.43 -15.23
CA TYR A 673 15.47 -7.61 -14.03
C TYR A 673 16.08 -6.88 -12.83
N HIS A 674 17.36 -7.08 -12.50
CA HIS A 674 17.94 -6.44 -11.30
C HIS A 674 18.08 -4.92 -11.43
N PHE A 675 18.34 -4.38 -12.61
CA PHE A 675 18.33 -2.93 -12.80
C PHE A 675 16.93 -2.36 -12.62
N LEU A 676 15.90 -2.94 -13.24
CA LEU A 676 14.52 -2.48 -13.08
C LEU A 676 13.98 -2.73 -11.66
N ALA A 677 14.03 -3.98 -11.19
CA ALA A 677 13.51 -4.40 -9.90
C ALA A 677 14.27 -3.77 -8.72
N GLY A 678 15.58 -3.58 -8.83
CA GLY A 678 16.37 -2.94 -7.78
C GLY A 678 16.04 -1.45 -7.57
N TRP A 679 15.48 -0.78 -8.57
CA TRP A 679 15.04 0.60 -8.49
C TRP A 679 13.53 0.74 -8.17
N LEU A 680 12.75 -0.35 -8.28
CA LEU A 680 11.32 -0.35 -7.93
C LEU A 680 11.03 0.09 -6.49
N PRO A 681 11.82 -0.28 -5.45
CA PRO A 681 11.58 0.21 -4.09
C PRO A 681 11.64 1.73 -4.00
N TRP A 682 12.61 2.37 -4.66
CA TRP A 682 12.70 3.84 -4.68
C TRP A 682 11.54 4.46 -5.46
N MET A 683 11.13 3.84 -6.59
CA MET A 683 9.92 4.25 -7.31
C MET A 683 8.67 4.21 -6.43
N ALA A 684 8.55 3.14 -5.64
CA ALA A 684 7.45 2.95 -4.71
C ALA A 684 7.44 4.05 -3.63
N ASP A 685 8.60 4.50 -3.13
CA ASP A 685 8.66 5.64 -2.20
C ASP A 685 8.15 6.94 -2.85
N GLY A 686 8.50 7.19 -4.11
CA GLY A 686 7.99 8.33 -4.89
C GLY A 686 6.46 8.31 -5.02
N ILE A 687 5.90 7.15 -5.36
CA ILE A 687 4.45 6.94 -5.46
C ILE A 687 3.78 7.02 -4.08
N ASN A 688 4.41 6.49 -3.03
CA ASN A 688 3.90 6.52 -1.66
C ASN A 688 3.78 7.94 -1.11
N LEU A 689 4.68 8.85 -1.51
CA LEU A 689 4.55 10.28 -1.17
C LEU A 689 3.28 10.89 -1.78
N LEU A 690 2.94 10.55 -3.04
CA LEU A 690 1.68 10.98 -3.65
C LEU A 690 0.47 10.39 -2.92
N PHE A 691 0.52 9.10 -2.56
CA PHE A 691 -0.52 8.46 -1.74
C PHE A 691 -0.65 9.08 -0.35
N THR A 692 0.44 9.53 0.25
CA THR A 692 0.42 10.22 1.55
C THR A 692 -0.39 11.53 1.45
N PHE A 693 -0.15 12.34 0.41
CA PHE A 693 -0.93 13.55 0.19
C PHE A 693 -2.39 13.25 -0.16
N ALA A 694 -2.65 12.21 -0.95
CA ALA A 694 -4.01 11.75 -1.25
C ALA A 694 -4.74 11.28 0.02
N ALA A 695 -4.07 10.55 0.91
CA ALA A 695 -4.64 10.08 2.17
C ALA A 695 -4.93 11.23 3.14
N LEU A 696 -4.07 12.26 3.20
CA LEU A 696 -4.34 13.48 3.96
C LEU A 696 -5.54 14.24 3.38
N ALA A 697 -5.61 14.42 2.06
CA ALA A 697 -6.73 15.09 1.40
C ALA A 697 -8.05 14.33 1.63
N TRP A 698 -8.03 13.00 1.52
CA TRP A 698 -9.19 12.16 1.78
C TRP A 698 -9.63 12.26 3.25
N SER A 699 -8.69 12.23 4.19
CA SER A 699 -8.96 12.39 5.63
C SER A 699 -9.55 13.76 5.95
N ILE A 700 -9.06 14.83 5.31
CA ILE A 700 -9.67 16.16 5.42
C ILE A 700 -11.11 16.13 4.89
N GLY A 701 -11.36 15.46 3.76
CA GLY A 701 -12.71 15.23 3.23
C GLY A 701 -13.63 14.52 4.23
N MET A 702 -13.14 13.46 4.86
CA MET A 702 -13.86 12.72 5.91
C MET A 702 -14.17 13.57 7.14
N ILE A 703 -13.29 14.52 7.49
CA ILE A 703 -13.46 15.41 8.65
C ILE A 703 -14.47 16.52 8.33
N LEU A 704 -14.34 17.18 7.18
CA LEU A 704 -15.17 18.31 6.76
C LEU A 704 -16.58 17.87 6.32
N TYR A 705 -16.68 16.72 5.65
CA TYR A 705 -17.93 16.21 5.07
C TYR A 705 -18.18 14.75 5.47
N PRO A 706 -18.35 14.45 6.78
CA PRO A 706 -18.44 13.07 7.28
C PRO A 706 -19.62 12.27 6.75
N LEU A 707 -20.67 12.95 6.25
CA LEU A 707 -21.86 12.34 5.66
C LEU A 707 -21.72 12.08 4.14
N LYS A 708 -20.71 12.67 3.48
CA LYS A 708 -20.50 12.56 2.03
C LYS A 708 -19.23 11.80 1.65
N VAL A 709 -18.23 11.79 2.52
CA VAL A 709 -16.93 11.14 2.28
C VAL A 709 -16.74 9.99 3.26
N ASP A 710 -16.91 8.79 2.75
CA ASP A 710 -16.70 7.56 3.51
C ASP A 710 -15.21 7.21 3.65
N PRO A 711 -14.83 6.45 4.71
CA PRO A 711 -13.52 5.81 4.75
C PRO A 711 -13.30 4.93 3.51
N PRO A 712 -12.06 4.82 2.99
CA PRO A 712 -11.77 3.91 1.89
C PRO A 712 -12.05 2.46 2.27
N LEU A 713 -12.47 1.64 1.31
CA LEU A 713 -12.78 0.23 1.53
C LEU A 713 -11.66 -0.49 2.30
N VAL A 714 -12.05 -1.28 3.31
CA VAL A 714 -11.11 -2.02 4.18
C VAL A 714 -10.05 -2.76 3.37
N ILE A 715 -10.47 -3.48 2.32
CA ILE A 715 -9.57 -4.29 1.50
C ILE A 715 -8.51 -3.45 0.77
N LEU A 716 -8.85 -2.22 0.37
CA LEU A 716 -7.92 -1.29 -0.28
C LEU A 716 -6.93 -0.72 0.73
N SER A 717 -7.42 -0.37 1.93
CA SER A 717 -6.61 0.16 3.02
C SER A 717 -5.69 -0.92 3.64
N ALA A 718 -6.10 -2.18 3.62
CA ALA A 718 -5.32 -3.30 4.15
C ALA A 718 -4.11 -3.66 3.27
N MET A 719 -4.14 -3.38 1.97
CA MET A 719 -3.05 -3.73 1.05
C MET A 719 -1.71 -3.03 1.37
N PRO A 720 -1.66 -1.68 1.52
CA PRO A 720 -0.43 -1.00 1.94
C PRO A 720 0.08 -1.50 3.30
N LEU A 721 -0.81 -1.79 4.24
CA LEU A 721 -0.46 -2.34 5.55
C LEU A 721 0.20 -3.72 5.41
N ALA A 722 -0.37 -4.60 4.59
CA ALA A 722 0.19 -5.92 4.32
C ALA A 722 1.58 -5.82 3.66
N LEU A 723 1.77 -4.90 2.71
CA LEU A 723 3.07 -4.66 2.09
C LEU A 723 4.10 -4.13 3.10
N PHE A 724 3.70 -3.21 3.98
CA PHE A 724 4.57 -2.69 5.04
C PHE A 724 5.02 -3.79 6.00
N ILE A 725 4.07 -4.61 6.49
CA ILE A 725 4.35 -5.75 7.36
C ILE A 725 5.27 -6.75 6.66
N PHE A 726 5.02 -7.03 5.38
CA PHE A 726 5.85 -7.92 4.57
C PHE A 726 7.29 -7.42 4.45
N LYS A 727 7.49 -6.12 4.15
CA LYS A 727 8.82 -5.50 4.07
C LYS A 727 9.55 -5.54 5.42
N MET A 728 8.85 -5.25 6.51
CA MET A 728 9.40 -5.36 7.86
C MET A 728 9.82 -6.80 8.17
N ALA A 729 8.95 -7.78 7.91
CA ALA A 729 9.27 -9.19 8.12
C ALA A 729 10.49 -9.64 7.29
N LYS A 730 10.55 -9.26 5.99
CA LYS A 730 11.70 -9.50 5.11
C LYS A 730 12.98 -8.95 5.72
N MET A 731 12.99 -7.67 6.05
CA MET A 731 14.17 -6.99 6.60
C MET A 731 14.63 -7.66 7.90
N PHE A 732 13.72 -7.90 8.86
CA PHE A 732 14.07 -8.54 10.12
C PHE A 732 14.67 -9.92 9.93
N TYR A 733 14.07 -10.74 9.07
CA TYR A 733 14.54 -12.09 8.80
C TYR A 733 15.90 -12.10 8.07
N LEU A 734 16.07 -11.27 7.04
CA LEU A 734 17.30 -11.22 6.24
C LEU A 734 18.48 -10.67 7.04
N TYR A 735 18.28 -9.62 7.83
CA TYR A 735 19.34 -9.08 8.68
C TYR A 735 19.82 -10.09 9.71
N ARG A 736 18.89 -10.87 10.26
CA ARG A 736 19.19 -11.95 11.20
C ARG A 736 19.97 -13.10 10.58
N SER A 737 19.55 -13.52 9.39
CA SER A 737 20.05 -14.75 8.76
C SER A 737 21.27 -14.54 7.86
N ARG A 738 21.45 -13.34 7.29
CA ARG A 738 22.53 -13.04 6.32
C ARG A 738 23.55 -12.05 6.82
N VAL A 739 23.14 -11.07 7.62
CA VAL A 739 24.06 -10.07 8.19
C VAL A 739 24.52 -10.47 9.60
N ASN A 740 23.82 -11.45 10.22
CA ASN A 740 23.97 -11.87 11.62
C ASN A 740 23.73 -10.72 12.62
N ALA A 741 22.80 -9.82 12.30
CA ALA A 741 22.49 -8.64 13.11
C ALA A 741 21.63 -8.98 14.35
N THR A 742 21.91 -8.31 15.48
CA THR A 742 21.09 -8.35 16.70
C THR A 742 19.74 -7.63 16.52
N VAL A 743 18.82 -7.69 17.51
CA VAL A 743 17.48 -7.02 17.38
C VAL A 743 17.71 -5.52 17.22
N THR A 744 18.58 -5.00 18.08
CA THR A 744 18.91 -3.59 18.14
C THR A 744 19.54 -3.11 16.85
N GLN A 745 20.45 -3.89 16.25
CA GLN A 745 21.04 -3.58 14.94
C GLN A 745 20.00 -3.51 13.83
N THR A 746 19.09 -4.48 13.79
CA THR A 746 18.01 -4.50 12.80
C THR A 746 17.06 -3.31 12.97
N ILE A 747 16.67 -2.96 14.20
CA ILE A 747 15.82 -1.79 14.47
C ILE A 747 16.56 -0.50 14.09
N ALA A 748 17.85 -0.37 14.46
CA ALA A 748 18.67 0.77 14.09
C ALA A 748 18.74 0.96 12.57
N SER A 749 18.98 -0.13 11.83
CA SER A 749 18.95 -0.14 10.38
C SER A 749 17.58 0.23 9.82
N ALA A 750 16.49 -0.25 10.42
CA ALA A 750 15.13 0.05 9.99
C ALA A 750 14.84 1.55 10.10
N VAL A 751 15.16 2.15 11.25
CA VAL A 751 14.97 3.57 11.51
C VAL A 751 15.83 4.41 10.56
N ALA A 752 17.10 4.08 10.39
CA ALA A 752 17.98 4.77 9.45
C ALA A 752 17.49 4.66 8.00
N GLY A 753 17.07 3.48 7.53
CA GLY A 753 16.54 3.29 6.18
C GLY A 753 15.23 4.03 5.94
N LEU A 754 14.26 3.88 6.86
CA LEU A 754 12.96 4.54 6.77
C LEU A 754 13.06 6.07 6.82
N SER A 755 14.04 6.61 7.55
CA SER A 755 14.30 8.05 7.66
C SER A 755 14.58 8.73 6.31
N LEU A 756 15.03 7.95 5.31
CA LEU A 756 15.40 8.45 3.99
C LEU A 756 14.23 8.42 3.00
N SER A 757 13.11 7.77 3.32
CA SER A 757 12.01 7.50 2.38
C SER A 757 11.48 8.78 1.72
N HIS A 758 11.25 9.85 2.48
CA HIS A 758 10.81 11.15 1.93
C HIS A 758 11.84 11.78 1.00
N THR A 759 13.13 11.66 1.34
CA THR A 759 14.23 12.19 0.53
C THR A 759 14.36 11.43 -0.78
N ILE A 760 14.28 10.11 -0.73
CA ILE A 760 14.25 9.24 -1.91
C ILE A 760 13.03 9.56 -2.78
N ALA A 761 11.84 9.68 -2.18
CA ALA A 761 10.62 10.01 -2.89
C ALA A 761 10.74 11.33 -3.68
N LYS A 762 11.27 12.38 -3.04
CA LYS A 762 11.55 13.66 -3.73
C LYS A 762 12.55 13.49 -4.86
N ALA A 763 13.65 12.75 -4.62
CA ALA A 763 14.67 12.51 -5.65
C ALA A 763 14.08 11.83 -6.90
N ILE A 764 13.21 10.83 -6.70
CA ILE A 764 12.52 10.13 -7.79
C ILE A 764 11.61 11.07 -8.55
N LEU A 765 10.73 11.81 -7.87
CA LEU A 765 9.80 12.74 -8.52
C LEU A 765 10.55 13.84 -9.30
N PHE A 766 11.59 14.43 -8.71
CA PHE A 766 12.43 15.40 -9.40
C PHE A 766 13.19 14.78 -10.57
N GLY A 767 13.65 13.54 -10.47
CA GLY A 767 14.37 12.81 -11.52
C GLY A 767 13.56 12.61 -12.79
N PHE A 768 12.22 12.51 -12.70
CA PHE A 768 11.35 12.43 -13.88
C PHE A 768 11.11 13.78 -14.53
N VAL A 769 11.03 14.85 -13.74
CA VAL A 769 10.66 16.19 -14.24
C VAL A 769 11.88 16.99 -14.71
N THR A 770 13.02 16.86 -14.04
CA THR A 770 14.24 17.62 -14.33
C THR A 770 15.22 16.83 -15.18
N LYS A 771 16.13 17.53 -15.88
CA LYS A 771 17.21 16.92 -16.70
C LYS A 771 18.55 16.90 -15.97
N SER A 772 18.81 17.93 -15.17
CA SER A 772 19.98 18.07 -14.32
C SER A 772 19.63 18.94 -13.11
N ILE A 773 20.34 18.74 -12.00
CA ILE A 773 20.31 19.61 -10.83
C ILE A 773 21.75 20.00 -10.50
N PRO A 774 22.02 21.23 -10.05
CA PRO A 774 23.36 21.62 -9.60
C PRO A 774 23.82 20.71 -8.46
N PHE A 775 25.10 20.35 -8.46
CA PHE A 775 25.70 19.56 -7.39
C PHE A 775 25.60 20.31 -6.05
N PHE A 776 24.78 19.79 -5.14
CA PHE A 776 24.65 20.35 -3.79
C PHE A 776 25.89 20.02 -2.97
N ARG A 777 26.70 21.05 -2.69
CA ARG A 777 27.96 20.93 -1.95
C ARG A 777 27.71 20.55 -0.48
N THR A 778 28.63 19.76 0.07
CA THR A 778 28.71 19.40 1.49
C THR A 778 29.81 20.22 2.17
N PRO A 779 29.49 21.22 3.00
CA PRO A 779 30.46 21.78 3.91
C PRO A 779 30.76 20.74 5.01
N LYS A 780 32.02 20.29 5.14
CA LYS A 780 32.42 19.21 6.07
C LYS A 780 32.40 19.59 7.55
N ILE A 781 32.01 20.80 7.95
CA ILE A 781 31.85 21.19 9.36
C ILE A 781 30.77 22.27 9.45
N VAL A 782 29.66 22.00 10.16
CA VAL A 782 28.65 23.02 10.50
C VAL A 782 28.48 23.07 12.02
N ARG A 783 29.11 24.05 12.67
CA ARG A 783 28.89 24.38 14.09
C ARG A 783 27.66 25.29 14.20
N GLY A 784 26.52 24.73 14.59
CA GLY A 784 25.29 25.46 14.90
C GLY A 784 24.63 24.95 16.19
N ARG A 785 23.64 25.69 16.74
CA ARG A 785 22.85 25.23 17.91
C ARG A 785 22.08 23.95 17.54
N ALA A 786 22.41 22.83 18.18
CA ALA A 786 21.93 21.47 17.87
C ALA A 786 20.41 21.39 17.64
N VAL A 787 19.61 22.01 18.51
CA VAL A 787 18.13 21.97 18.43
C VAL A 787 17.59 22.58 17.12
N TRP A 788 18.14 23.72 16.70
CA TRP A 788 17.71 24.40 15.48
C TRP A 788 18.12 23.62 14.23
N HIS A 789 19.29 23.00 14.26
CA HIS A 789 19.77 22.11 13.20
C HIS A 789 18.91 20.84 13.06
N ALA A 790 18.49 20.24 14.19
CA ALA A 790 17.55 19.11 14.19
C ALA A 790 16.21 19.49 13.54
N LEU A 791 15.61 20.60 13.97
CA LEU A 791 14.35 21.09 13.43
C LEU A 791 14.42 21.41 11.93
N GLN A 792 15.52 22.03 11.48
CA GLN A 792 15.68 22.38 10.06
C GLN A 792 15.90 21.15 9.16
N SER A 793 16.70 20.18 9.60
CA SER A 793 17.08 19.02 8.78
C SER A 793 15.95 18.01 8.52
N ALA A 794 14.91 18.00 9.35
CA ALA A 794 13.71 17.15 9.20
C ALA A 794 12.40 17.95 9.19
N ARG A 795 12.42 19.25 8.81
CA ARG A 795 11.24 20.12 8.89
C ARG A 795 10.06 19.61 8.08
N GLU A 796 10.29 19.23 6.82
CA GLU A 796 9.22 18.75 5.93
C GLU A 796 8.62 17.46 6.49
N GLU A 797 9.49 16.53 6.90
CA GLU A 797 9.09 15.25 7.48
C GLU A 797 8.30 15.44 8.77
N ALA A 798 8.74 16.34 9.66
CA ALA A 798 8.04 16.65 10.90
C ALA A 798 6.63 17.21 10.64
N LEU A 799 6.48 18.10 9.65
CA LEU A 799 5.17 18.66 9.29
C LEU A 799 4.21 17.59 8.74
N ILE A 800 4.71 16.70 7.86
CA ILE A 800 3.90 15.60 7.31
C ILE A 800 3.53 14.59 8.41
N MET A 801 4.48 14.26 9.30
CA MET A 801 4.23 13.40 10.46
C MET A 801 3.11 13.98 11.33
N LEU A 802 3.21 15.25 11.71
CA LEU A 802 2.19 15.91 12.54
C LEU A 802 0.84 15.98 11.81
N ALA A 803 0.82 16.24 10.51
CA ALA A 803 -0.41 16.25 9.73
C ALA A 803 -1.08 14.86 9.70
N LEU A 804 -0.32 13.77 9.53
CA LEU A 804 -0.83 12.41 9.55
C LEU A 804 -1.38 12.01 10.93
N LEU A 805 -0.64 12.33 11.99
CA LEU A 805 -1.08 12.06 13.36
C LEU A 805 -2.32 12.88 13.74
N ALA A 806 -2.36 14.16 13.36
CA ALA A 806 -3.51 15.02 13.57
C ALA A 806 -4.73 14.54 12.76
N ALA A 807 -4.53 14.12 11.51
CA ALA A 807 -5.60 13.54 10.69
C ALA A 807 -6.14 12.25 11.29
N ALA A 808 -5.27 11.34 11.75
CA ALA A 808 -5.67 10.11 12.42
C ALA A 808 -6.50 10.39 13.67
N TYR A 809 -6.05 11.32 14.52
CA TYR A 809 -6.77 11.73 15.72
C TYR A 809 -8.12 12.40 15.39
N ALA A 810 -8.14 13.34 14.44
CA ALA A 810 -9.35 14.05 14.04
C ALA A 810 -10.39 13.14 13.37
N VAL A 811 -9.96 12.15 12.58
CA VAL A 811 -10.84 11.13 12.00
C VAL A 811 -11.51 10.32 13.11
N VAL A 812 -10.77 9.85 14.12
CA VAL A 812 -11.34 9.14 15.28
C VAL A 812 -12.36 10.00 16.02
N LEU A 813 -12.03 11.28 16.27
CA LEU A 813 -12.96 12.20 16.95
C LEU A 813 -14.24 12.44 16.15
N ARG A 814 -14.15 12.50 14.81
CA ARG A 814 -15.28 12.87 13.95
C ARG A 814 -16.15 11.69 13.52
N GLN A 815 -15.54 10.54 13.25
CA GLN A 815 -16.19 9.34 12.70
C GLN A 815 -16.38 8.23 13.76
N GLY A 816 -15.76 8.37 14.94
CA GLY A 816 -15.70 7.33 15.96
C GLY A 816 -14.66 6.25 15.66
N SER A 817 -14.57 5.23 16.50
CA SER A 817 -13.64 4.08 16.35
C SER A 817 -14.36 2.73 16.35
N GLU A 818 -15.68 2.74 16.18
CA GLU A 818 -16.52 1.55 16.32
C GLU A 818 -16.57 0.67 15.05
N THR A 819 -16.12 1.21 13.91
CA THR A 819 -16.26 0.55 12.60
C THR A 819 -14.89 0.13 12.04
N PRO A 820 -14.76 -1.11 11.48
CA PRO A 820 -13.47 -1.63 11.02
C PRO A 820 -12.80 -0.82 9.91
N ASP A 821 -13.58 -0.22 9.02
CA ASP A 821 -13.12 0.66 7.94
C ASP A 821 -12.38 1.90 8.48
N VAL A 822 -12.93 2.56 9.50
CA VAL A 822 -12.28 3.70 10.16
C VAL A 822 -11.01 3.25 10.88
N LEU A 823 -11.05 2.14 11.61
CA LEU A 823 -9.87 1.62 12.32
C LEU A 823 -8.73 1.29 11.35
N VAL A 824 -9.03 0.61 10.24
CA VAL A 824 -8.02 0.27 9.23
C VAL A 824 -7.48 1.53 8.55
N TRP A 825 -8.31 2.52 8.27
CA TRP A 825 -7.85 3.80 7.74
C TRP A 825 -6.94 4.55 8.71
N VAL A 826 -7.28 4.59 10.00
CA VAL A 826 -6.43 5.17 11.04
C VAL A 826 -5.10 4.43 11.13
N MET A 827 -5.10 3.09 11.05
CA MET A 827 -3.87 2.29 10.99
C MET A 827 -3.02 2.64 9.77
N VAL A 828 -3.62 2.89 8.59
CA VAL A 828 -2.90 3.37 7.40
C VAL A 828 -2.21 4.70 7.68
N LEU A 829 -2.91 5.68 8.25
CA LEU A 829 -2.33 7.00 8.57
C LEU A 829 -1.18 6.88 9.58
N LEU A 830 -1.34 6.04 10.60
CA LEU A 830 -0.30 5.77 11.60
C LEU A 830 0.92 5.11 10.97
N VAL A 831 0.74 4.08 10.14
CA VAL A 831 1.85 3.40 9.45
C VAL A 831 2.55 4.33 8.46
N GLN A 832 1.79 5.16 7.72
CA GLN A 832 2.37 6.18 6.84
C GLN A 832 3.17 7.23 7.62
N SER A 833 2.89 7.46 8.90
CA SER A 833 3.65 8.41 9.72
C SER A 833 5.05 7.89 10.12
N ILE A 834 5.27 6.57 10.10
CA ILE A 834 6.49 5.92 10.61
C ILE A 834 7.77 6.40 9.88
N PRO A 835 7.84 6.46 8.54
CA PRO A 835 9.04 6.96 7.85
C PRO A 835 9.41 8.40 8.23
N TYR A 836 8.39 9.24 8.41
CA TYR A 836 8.59 10.63 8.81
C TYR A 836 9.02 10.73 10.28
N GLN A 837 8.46 9.89 11.16
CA GLN A 837 8.91 9.78 12.55
C GLN A 837 10.38 9.32 12.62
N ALA A 838 10.76 8.33 11.81
CA ALA A 838 12.14 7.87 11.71
C ALA A 838 13.10 8.98 11.27
N ALA A 839 12.68 9.86 10.35
CA ALA A 839 13.44 11.05 9.94
C ALA A 839 13.64 12.05 11.07
N VAL A 840 12.60 12.32 11.87
CA VAL A 840 12.72 13.18 13.06
C VAL A 840 13.66 12.56 14.09
N ILE A 841 13.56 11.25 14.34
CA ILE A 841 14.45 10.53 15.26
C ILE A 841 15.91 10.62 14.80
N MET A 842 16.20 10.31 13.54
CA MET A 842 17.56 10.38 12.99
C MET A 842 18.13 11.80 13.01
N SER A 843 17.29 12.80 12.75
CA SER A 843 17.66 14.21 12.85
C SER A 843 18.06 14.61 14.29
N ILE A 844 17.25 14.22 15.29
CA ILE A 844 17.56 14.47 16.70
C ILE A 844 18.86 13.76 17.08
N ILE A 845 19.01 12.46 16.76
CA ILE A 845 20.22 11.70 17.07
C ILE A 845 21.46 12.33 16.42
N SER A 846 21.37 12.79 15.18
CA SER A 846 22.45 13.49 14.49
C SER A 846 22.82 14.81 15.16
N ALA A 847 21.84 15.58 15.66
CA ALA A 847 22.10 16.84 16.33
C ALA A 847 22.70 16.69 17.73
N PHE A 848 22.38 15.60 18.43
CA PHE A 848 22.86 15.31 19.79
C PHE A 848 23.92 14.21 19.78
N ALA A 849 25.03 14.44 19.08
CA ALA A 849 26.11 13.47 18.87
C ALA A 849 26.74 12.88 20.16
N GLN A 850 26.49 13.45 21.34
CA GLN A 850 26.93 12.92 22.65
C GLN A 850 25.90 11.91 23.19
N LEU A 851 25.96 10.66 22.74
CA LEU A 851 25.12 9.57 23.23
C LEU A 851 25.95 8.45 23.88
N PRO A 852 25.36 7.62 24.78
CA PRO A 852 26.11 6.63 25.55
C PRO A 852 26.80 5.60 24.66
N SER A 853 28.10 5.36 24.90
CA SER A 853 28.91 4.34 24.22
C SER A 853 28.29 2.93 24.28
N ARG A 854 27.53 2.63 25.34
CA ARG A 854 26.79 1.37 25.50
C ARG A 854 25.77 1.11 24.37
N LEU A 855 25.10 2.14 23.85
CA LEU A 855 24.16 1.97 22.73
C LEU A 855 24.91 1.70 21.42
N ILE A 856 25.99 2.45 21.19
CA ILE A 856 26.86 2.31 20.02
C ILE A 856 27.39 0.89 19.93
N THR A 857 27.99 0.37 21.01
CA THR A 857 28.53 -1.00 21.04
C THR A 857 27.50 -2.07 20.73
N THR A 858 26.22 -1.85 21.06
CA THR A 858 25.14 -2.81 20.76
C THR A 858 24.77 -2.82 19.27
N ILE A 859 25.00 -1.70 18.58
CA ILE A 859 24.70 -1.50 17.15
C ILE A 859 25.90 -1.85 16.26
N THR A 860 27.13 -1.72 16.75
CA THR A 860 28.35 -2.03 15.97
C THR A 860 29.06 -3.31 16.42
N ALA A 861 28.46 -4.07 17.36
CA ALA A 861 28.99 -5.35 17.78
C ALA A 861 29.15 -6.30 16.59
N LYS A 862 30.33 -6.93 16.50
CA LYS A 862 30.49 -8.11 15.66
C LYS A 862 29.53 -9.19 16.20
N PRO A 863 28.85 -9.94 15.33
CA PRO A 863 28.06 -11.08 15.75
C PRO A 863 28.91 -11.98 16.63
N SER A 864 28.36 -12.47 17.76
CA SER A 864 29.02 -13.51 18.54
C SER A 864 29.31 -14.70 17.63
N ALA A 865 30.54 -15.19 17.61
CA ALA A 865 30.91 -16.38 16.86
C ALA A 865 30.25 -17.62 17.48
N THR A 866 28.97 -17.82 17.20
CA THR A 866 28.30 -19.11 17.33
C THR A 866 28.12 -19.63 15.92
N SER A 867 29.05 -20.48 15.50
CA SER A 867 29.09 -21.09 14.17
C SER A 867 27.75 -21.72 13.80
N PRO A 868 27.07 -21.29 12.72
CA PRO A 868 25.95 -22.03 12.17
C PRO A 868 26.49 -23.09 11.21
N GLY A 869 26.58 -24.34 11.67
CA GLY A 869 26.78 -25.51 10.81
C GLY A 869 28.19 -26.08 10.81
N GLY A 870 28.53 -26.81 11.87
CA GLY A 870 29.66 -27.74 11.91
C GLY A 870 29.26 -28.98 12.70
N LYS A 871 28.39 -29.83 12.14
CA LYS A 871 28.42 -31.26 12.49
C LYS A 871 29.41 -31.90 11.54
N VAL A 872 30.66 -31.92 11.95
CA VAL A 872 31.63 -32.90 11.48
C VAL A 872 31.47 -34.07 12.43
N ASP A 873 31.05 -35.22 11.90
CA ASP A 873 31.10 -36.49 12.61
C ASP A 873 32.55 -36.73 13.04
N GLN A 874 32.85 -36.59 14.33
CA GLN A 874 34.04 -37.19 14.92
C GLN A 874 33.75 -38.68 15.07
N GLN A 875 34.09 -39.44 14.03
CA GLN A 875 34.43 -40.84 14.22
C GLN A 875 35.74 -40.90 15.00
N SER A 876 35.69 -41.68 16.06
CA SER A 876 36.78 -42.04 16.96
C SER A 876 37.94 -42.67 16.21
N GLU A 877 39.10 -42.01 16.17
CA GLU A 877 40.38 -42.71 16.14
C GLU A 877 40.87 -42.84 17.59
N GLY A 878 40.91 -44.09 18.05
CA GLY A 878 41.41 -44.46 19.36
C GLY A 878 42.92 -44.33 19.41
N SER A 879 43.40 -43.48 20.31
CA SER A 879 44.77 -43.55 20.83
C SER A 879 44.79 -44.51 22.02
N GLY A 880 45.40 -45.67 21.82
CA GLY A 880 45.84 -46.54 22.91
C GLY A 880 47.14 -46.03 23.54
N GLU A 881 47.39 -46.53 24.75
CA GLU A 881 48.57 -46.42 25.65
C GLU A 881 48.24 -45.64 26.93
N ALA A 882 47.84 -46.30 28.04
CA ALA A 882 48.69 -47.05 29.01
C ALA A 882 49.77 -46.13 29.63
N LEU A 883 49.95 -45.98 30.94
CA LEU A 883 49.49 -46.60 32.18
C LEU A 883 49.83 -45.60 33.32
N ASN A 884 49.02 -45.60 34.38
CA ASN A 884 49.31 -45.00 35.70
C ASN A 884 50.55 -45.65 36.36
N PRO A 885 51.21 -45.06 37.37
CA PRO A 885 50.61 -44.28 38.48
C PRO A 885 51.13 -42.85 38.69
#